data_AF-A0A4Q5L7N6-F1
#
_entry.id   AF-A0A4Q5L7N6-F1
#
_cell.length_a   1.000
_cell.length_b   1.000
_cell.length_c   1.000
_cell.angle_alpha   90.00
_cell.angle_beta   90.00
_cell.angle_gamma   90.00
#
_symmetry.space_group_name_H-M   'P 1'
#
loop_
_entity.id
_entity.type
_entity.pdbx_description
1 polymer ?
#
loop_
_entity_poly.entity_id
_entity_poly.type
_entity_poly.pdbx_seq_one_letter_code
_entity_poly.pdbx_strand_id
1 'polypeptide(L)'
;MPAVKQAVLQEADLKGKLKEVFGYGQFRGTQEAIIQNVIEGHNTFVIMPTGAGKSLCYQLPALILPGTAIVISPLIALMKNQVDQLNAFGVNAQFLNSTLSKSEINRVKKDVISGEVKLLYVAPESLTKDETIDFLQKATISFVAIDEAHCISEWGHDFRPEYRRIRGIIDNIGQVPIIALTATATPKVQLDIQKNLQMDDASVFKTSFNRTNLYYEVRPKHNTKKQLIQYVKQHKGKAGIVYCLSRKKVEEIAELLRVNDVRALPYHAGLDPHVRMNNQDAFLNEDCDVIVATIAFGMGIDKPDVRFVIHYDTPKSIEGYYQETGRGGRDGLEGNCLMFYSYDDIVKLEKFNKDKPVTERDNGKLLLQEMANYADSAVCRRKQLLHYFGEHFEKDCGFCDNCKHPKERFEGRDEVLMSLKAVVQTEERFGLDHIGTVLMGMNNAHVESYGHNALPVYGLGKDHDAQFWHSVLRQVLLNGMLEKDIENFGVVKITQKGLDFIENPHSIKLTKDHNYEEEVKEEQEQEEVQQAAGHDEALFEMLKSLRKKIAKDKNLPPYVLFQDPSLKEMATTFPTKMDDLAHIGGVGSGKAQKFGQPFLALIQKYVEDNDIITAADVVVKSAVNKSKIKIYIIQQIDKKMDLEEIASSKGIDMRELMEEIEHICYSGTKLNLDYYINGVLDEDRQEEITDYFLQASTDNIAVALKELGADEYTEEDLRLMRIKFLSEYAN
;
A
#
# COMPACT_ATOMS: atom_id res chain seq x y z
N MET A 1 21.50 29.95 41.65
CA MET A 1 21.00 29.62 40.29
C MET A 1 19.47 29.60 40.08
N PRO A 2 18.56 29.50 41.08
CA PRO A 2 17.12 29.47 40.78
C PRO A 2 16.53 30.84 40.36
N ALA A 3 17.06 31.96 40.90
CA ALA A 3 16.53 33.30 40.62
C ALA A 3 16.73 33.79 39.17
N VAL A 4 17.78 33.33 38.47
CA VAL A 4 18.03 33.70 37.07
C VAL A 4 17.12 32.93 36.11
N LYS A 5 16.80 31.66 36.42
CA LYS A 5 15.78 30.90 35.67
C LYS A 5 14.41 31.57 35.80
N GLN A 6 14.03 32.00 37.01
CA GLN A 6 12.74 32.68 37.26
C GLN A 6 12.59 34.03 36.54
N ALA A 7 13.66 34.80 36.37
CA ALA A 7 13.61 36.10 35.68
C ALA A 7 13.49 35.96 34.15
N VAL A 8 14.07 34.92 33.53
CA VAL A 8 13.93 34.63 32.10
C VAL A 8 12.53 34.07 31.77
N LEU A 9 11.88 33.45 32.75
CA LEU A 9 10.57 32.78 32.64
C LEU A 9 9.38 33.74 32.57
N GLN A 10 9.49 34.98 33.06
CA GLN A 10 8.32 35.86 33.26
C GLN A 10 7.88 36.67 32.04
N GLU A 11 8.72 36.82 30.99
CA GLU A 11 8.38 37.56 29.77
C GLU A 11 9.22 37.09 28.57
N ALA A 12 9.34 35.77 28.35
CA ALA A 12 9.89 35.30 27.08
C ALA A 12 8.92 35.71 25.96
N ASP A 13 9.30 36.70 25.13
CA ASP A 13 8.51 37.08 23.94
C ASP A 13 8.58 35.95 22.90
N LEU A 14 7.77 34.91 23.12
CA LEU A 14 7.70 33.73 22.27
C LEU A 14 7.31 34.11 20.83
N LYS A 15 6.40 35.07 20.68
CA LYS A 15 5.91 35.54 19.38
C LYS A 15 6.98 36.37 18.66
N GLY A 16 7.69 37.22 19.38
CA GLY A 16 8.84 37.96 18.86
C GLY A 16 9.93 37.03 18.34
N LYS A 17 10.37 36.06 19.16
CA LYS A 17 11.38 35.06 18.74
C LYS A 17 10.92 34.18 17.58
N LEU A 18 9.65 33.78 17.58
CA LEU A 18 9.05 33.03 16.48
C LEU A 18 9.17 33.79 15.16
N LYS A 19 8.83 35.08 15.18
CA LYS A 19 8.89 35.96 14.01
C LYS A 19 10.33 36.26 13.60
N GLU A 20 11.21 36.52 14.56
CA GLU A 20 12.62 36.85 14.33
C GLU A 20 13.37 35.70 13.64
N VAL A 21 13.23 34.48 14.15
CA VAL A 21 14.04 33.33 13.70
C VAL A 21 13.37 32.56 12.57
N PHE A 22 12.06 32.32 12.68
CA PHE A 22 11.34 31.44 11.75
C PHE A 22 10.40 32.20 10.80
N GLY A 23 10.24 33.52 10.97
CA GLY A 23 9.39 34.35 10.10
C GLY A 23 7.88 34.13 10.28
N TYR A 24 7.44 33.33 11.25
CA TYR A 24 6.02 33.07 11.47
C TYR A 24 5.36 34.14 12.35
N GLY A 25 4.16 34.58 11.95
CA GLY A 25 3.42 35.60 12.70
C GLY A 25 2.60 35.07 13.89
N GLN A 26 2.27 33.77 13.91
CA GLN A 26 1.41 33.14 14.92
C GLN A 26 1.76 31.66 15.11
N PHE A 27 1.52 31.15 16.32
CA PHE A 27 1.57 29.72 16.63
C PHE A 27 0.35 28.97 16.09
N ARG A 28 0.52 27.68 15.80
CA ARG A 28 -0.57 26.76 15.43
C ARG A 28 -1.05 25.98 16.65
N GLY A 29 -2.36 25.99 16.90
CA GLY A 29 -2.99 25.14 17.92
C GLY A 29 -2.31 25.25 19.29
N THR A 30 -1.86 24.12 19.83
CA THR A 30 -1.27 24.00 21.17
C THR A 30 0.23 24.28 21.23
N GLN A 31 0.88 24.70 20.13
CA GLN A 31 2.33 24.92 20.08
C GLN A 31 2.83 25.87 21.19
N GLU A 32 2.15 27.01 21.40
CA GLU A 32 2.55 27.99 22.41
C GLU A 32 2.53 27.39 23.82
N ALA A 33 1.48 26.64 24.16
CA ALA A 33 1.35 25.97 25.46
C ALA A 33 2.41 24.88 25.67
N ILE A 34 2.73 24.10 24.63
CA ILE A 34 3.80 23.08 24.69
C ILE A 34 5.15 23.75 24.94
N ILE A 35 5.47 24.79 24.16
CA ILE A 35 6.74 25.53 24.25
C ILE A 35 6.89 26.14 25.64
N GLN A 36 5.84 26.78 26.16
CA GLN A 36 5.83 27.35 27.50
C GLN A 36 6.09 26.29 28.58
N ASN A 37 5.43 25.12 28.48
CA ASN A 37 5.60 24.03 29.43
C ASN A 37 7.06 23.48 29.47
N VAL A 38 7.72 23.40 28.31
CA VAL A 38 9.14 23.02 28.22
C VAL A 38 10.04 24.07 28.85
N ILE A 39 9.78 25.36 28.58
CA ILE A 39 10.58 26.47 29.13
C ILE A 39 10.47 26.51 30.66
N GLU A 40 9.29 26.24 31.21
CA GLU A 40 9.02 26.10 32.65
C GLU A 40 9.74 24.91 33.30
N GLY A 41 10.27 23.99 32.49
CA GLY A 41 11.06 22.86 32.95
C GLY A 41 10.25 21.61 33.28
N HIS A 42 9.02 21.50 32.76
CA HIS A 42 8.18 20.33 32.97
C HIS A 42 8.42 19.25 31.90
N ASN A 43 8.28 17.98 32.31
CA ASN A 43 8.20 16.87 31.37
C ASN A 43 6.97 17.04 30.47
N THR A 44 7.14 16.79 29.18
CA THR A 44 6.12 17.09 28.17
C THR A 44 5.97 15.92 27.22
N PHE A 45 4.75 15.44 27.02
CA PHE A 45 4.45 14.42 26.00
C PHE A 45 3.57 15.02 24.91
N VAL A 46 4.05 15.04 23.67
CA VAL A 46 3.39 15.67 22.54
C VAL A 46 2.97 14.64 21.51
N ILE A 47 1.67 14.60 21.25
CA ILE A 47 1.06 13.73 20.23
C ILE A 47 0.37 14.65 19.22
N MET A 48 1.06 14.89 18.11
CA MET A 48 0.58 15.79 17.06
C MET A 48 0.80 15.19 15.68
N PRO A 49 -0.17 15.25 14.76
CA PRO A 49 -0.04 14.62 13.45
C PRO A 49 1.11 15.23 12.63
N THR A 50 1.46 14.56 11.52
CA THR A 50 2.43 15.10 10.56
C THR A 50 1.95 16.45 10.02
N GLY A 51 2.88 17.38 9.77
CA GLY A 51 2.56 18.74 9.31
C GLY A 51 2.08 19.72 10.39
N ALA A 52 1.79 19.26 11.61
CA ALA A 52 1.34 20.14 12.70
C ALA A 52 2.48 20.98 13.34
N GLY A 53 3.72 20.84 12.87
CA GLY A 53 4.86 21.63 13.33
C GLY A 53 5.44 21.18 14.67
N LYS A 54 5.60 19.86 14.87
CA LYS A 54 6.21 19.27 16.09
C LYS A 54 7.62 19.79 16.37
N SER A 55 8.44 19.96 15.33
CA SER A 55 9.84 20.38 15.51
C SER A 55 9.97 21.72 16.21
N LEU A 56 9.06 22.66 15.92
CA LEU A 56 9.03 23.98 16.56
C LEU A 56 8.88 23.89 18.08
N CYS A 57 8.18 22.86 18.58
CA CYS A 57 7.92 22.66 20.01
C CYS A 57 9.19 22.39 20.83
N TYR A 58 10.28 21.91 20.23
CA TYR A 58 11.58 21.80 20.89
C TYR A 58 12.61 22.79 20.31
N GLN A 59 12.49 23.20 19.06
CA GLN A 59 13.43 24.16 18.45
C GLN A 59 13.35 25.53 19.11
N LEU A 60 12.15 26.08 19.34
CA LEU A 60 12.02 27.41 19.93
C LEU A 60 12.48 27.46 21.40
N PRO A 61 12.11 26.50 22.30
CA PRO A 61 12.68 26.44 23.64
C PRO A 61 14.21 26.35 23.67
N ALA A 62 14.82 25.60 22.74
CA ALA A 62 16.27 25.47 22.67
C ALA A 62 16.96 26.83 22.46
N LEU A 63 16.34 27.74 21.70
CA LEU A 63 16.84 29.10 21.44
C LEU A 63 16.62 30.07 22.59
N ILE A 64 15.70 29.77 23.51
CA ILE A 64 15.35 30.63 24.65
C ILE A 64 16.16 30.23 25.88
N LEU A 65 16.23 28.92 26.15
CA LEU A 65 16.90 28.39 27.33
C LEU A 65 18.43 28.47 27.20
N PRO A 66 19.16 28.70 28.32
CA PRO A 66 20.60 28.62 28.33
C PRO A 66 21.07 27.17 28.16
N GLY A 67 22.21 26.98 27.48
CA GLY A 67 22.77 25.65 27.18
C GLY A 67 22.34 25.07 25.84
N THR A 68 22.56 23.76 25.69
CA THR A 68 22.29 22.97 24.48
C THR A 68 21.11 22.04 24.72
N ALA A 69 20.15 22.00 23.80
CA ALA A 69 19.12 20.96 23.77
C ALA A 69 19.62 19.73 23.00
N ILE A 70 19.44 18.54 23.57
CA ILE A 70 19.76 17.28 22.90
C ILE A 70 18.51 16.78 22.19
N VAL A 71 18.60 16.48 20.90
CA VAL A 71 17.48 15.92 20.12
C VAL A 71 17.83 14.50 19.68
N ILE A 72 17.14 13.52 20.24
CA ILE A 72 17.31 12.11 19.87
C ILE A 72 16.38 11.81 18.71
N SER A 73 16.94 11.38 17.57
CA SER A 73 16.19 11.14 16.34
C SER A 73 16.66 9.85 15.66
N PRO A 74 15.74 9.03 15.10
CA PRO A 74 16.09 7.69 14.65
C PRO A 74 16.84 7.68 13.31
N LEU A 75 16.79 8.77 12.54
CA LEU A 75 17.35 8.82 11.18
C LEU A 75 18.37 9.91 10.96
N ILE A 76 19.53 9.48 10.50
CA ILE A 76 20.63 10.34 10.06
C ILE A 76 20.19 11.34 8.98
N ALA A 77 19.37 10.90 8.00
CA ALA A 77 18.89 11.78 6.94
C ALA A 77 17.97 12.90 7.47
N LEU A 78 17.08 12.57 8.42
CA LEU A 78 16.21 13.55 9.07
C LEU A 78 17.04 14.54 9.92
N MET A 79 18.01 14.04 10.68
CA MET A 79 18.92 14.88 11.47
C MET A 79 19.65 15.90 10.58
N LYS A 80 20.19 15.45 9.44
CA LYS A 80 20.89 16.32 8.49
C LYS A 80 19.96 17.42 7.96
N ASN A 81 18.77 17.05 7.47
CA ASN A 81 17.80 18.01 6.95
C ASN A 81 17.40 19.06 8.00
N GLN A 82 17.16 18.65 9.25
CA GLN A 82 16.81 19.56 10.33
C GLN A 82 17.98 20.48 10.72
N VAL A 83 19.21 19.96 10.74
CA VAL A 83 20.42 20.76 11.03
C VAL A 83 20.70 21.76 9.92
N ASP A 84 20.64 21.36 8.66
CA ASP A 84 20.85 22.24 7.50
C ASP A 84 19.81 23.36 7.49
N GLN A 85 18.54 23.06 7.79
CA GLN A 85 17.47 24.05 7.89
C GLN A 85 17.69 25.04 9.04
N LEU A 86 18.08 24.56 10.24
CA LEU A 86 18.37 25.43 11.38
C LEU A 86 19.57 26.34 11.14
N ASN A 87 20.64 25.80 10.53
CA ASN A 87 21.82 26.58 10.17
C ASN A 87 21.49 27.66 9.11
N ALA A 88 20.58 27.37 8.17
CA ALA A 88 20.07 28.36 7.22
C ALA A 88 19.29 29.50 7.90
N PHE A 89 18.63 29.23 9.03
CA PHE A 89 18.02 30.26 9.89
C PHE A 89 19.03 30.96 10.82
N GLY A 90 20.33 30.68 10.69
CA GLY A 90 21.38 31.26 11.54
C GLY A 90 21.47 30.65 12.94
N VAL A 91 20.80 29.52 13.20
CA VAL A 91 20.89 28.79 14.46
C VAL A 91 22.02 27.77 14.38
N ASN A 92 23.00 27.87 15.28
CA ASN A 92 24.07 26.87 15.38
C ASN A 92 23.52 25.52 15.89
N ALA A 93 23.18 24.65 14.94
CA ALA A 93 22.75 23.29 15.17
C ALA A 93 23.77 22.32 14.59
N GLN A 94 24.04 21.24 15.31
CA GLN A 94 24.98 20.20 14.89
C GLN A 94 24.39 18.81 15.12
N PHE A 95 24.96 17.78 14.49
CA PHE A 95 24.59 16.39 14.72
C PHE A 95 25.78 15.54 15.15
N LEU A 96 25.51 14.43 15.84
CA LEU A 96 26.50 13.43 16.24
C LEU A 96 26.00 12.02 15.87
N ASN A 97 26.58 11.45 14.81
CA ASN A 97 26.25 10.12 14.31
C ASN A 97 27.50 9.44 13.69
N SER A 98 27.33 8.22 13.17
CA SER A 98 28.41 7.39 12.63
C SER A 98 29.01 7.90 11.31
N THR A 99 28.41 8.89 10.65
CA THR A 99 28.92 9.43 9.37
C THR A 99 30.05 10.44 9.55
N LEU A 100 30.24 10.95 10.77
CA LEU A 100 31.28 11.93 11.07
C LEU A 100 32.65 11.27 11.27
N SER A 101 33.68 11.94 10.78
CA SER A 101 35.08 11.63 11.07
C SER A 101 35.44 12.00 12.51
N LYS A 102 36.54 11.43 13.04
CA LYS A 102 37.01 11.72 14.40
C LYS A 102 37.30 13.21 14.64
N SER A 103 37.83 13.91 13.65
CA SER A 103 38.10 15.35 13.74
C SER A 103 36.81 16.16 13.83
N GLU A 104 35.79 15.80 13.06
CA GLU A 104 34.47 16.42 13.13
C GLU A 104 33.79 16.17 14.47
N ILE A 105 33.84 14.93 14.97
CA ILE A 105 33.31 14.58 16.30
C ILE A 105 33.97 15.43 17.39
N ASN A 106 35.30 15.59 17.36
CA ASN A 106 36.02 16.40 18.34
C ASN A 106 35.64 17.89 18.27
N ARG A 107 35.41 18.42 17.06
CA ARG A 107 34.90 19.79 16.88
C ARG A 107 33.52 19.92 17.51
N VAL A 108 32.58 19.02 17.17
CA VAL A 108 31.21 19.02 17.74
C VAL A 108 31.27 19.00 19.27
N LYS A 109 32.08 18.11 19.87
CA LYS A 109 32.23 18.04 21.33
C LYS A 109 32.73 19.35 21.93
N LYS A 110 33.72 19.99 21.31
CA LYS A 110 34.27 21.27 21.76
C LYS A 110 33.21 22.37 21.71
N ASP A 111 32.49 22.48 20.59
CA ASP A 111 31.50 23.53 20.37
C ASP A 111 30.32 23.38 21.36
N VAL A 112 29.89 22.14 21.62
CA VAL A 112 28.85 21.83 22.61
C VAL A 112 29.31 22.17 24.04
N ILE A 113 30.53 21.81 24.42
CA ILE A 113 31.07 22.13 25.77
C ILE A 113 31.22 23.65 25.95
N SER A 114 31.62 24.37 24.89
CA SER A 114 31.75 25.84 24.93
C SER A 114 30.42 26.59 24.99
N GLY A 115 29.29 25.90 24.75
CA GLY A 115 27.95 26.50 24.74
C GLY A 115 27.59 27.22 23.43
N GLU A 116 28.38 27.06 22.37
CA GLU A 116 28.12 27.66 21.05
C GLU A 116 26.96 26.95 20.32
N VAL A 117 26.73 25.66 20.59
CA VAL A 117 25.69 24.85 19.94
C VAL A 117 24.38 24.94 20.69
N LYS A 118 23.30 25.34 20.01
CA LYS A 118 21.96 25.41 20.63
C LYS A 118 21.19 24.10 20.54
N LEU A 119 21.36 23.35 19.45
CA LEU A 119 20.74 22.04 19.24
C LEU A 119 21.78 21.01 18.81
N LEU A 120 21.83 19.88 19.53
CA LEU A 120 22.64 18.73 19.16
C LEU A 120 21.73 17.55 18.84
N TYR A 121 21.65 17.17 17.56
CA TYR A 121 20.96 15.95 17.14
C TYR A 121 21.85 14.73 17.38
N VAL A 122 21.34 13.70 18.05
CA VAL A 122 22.10 12.48 18.35
C VAL A 122 21.32 11.24 17.92
N ALA A 123 21.99 10.30 17.26
CA ALA A 123 21.42 8.99 16.97
C ALA A 123 21.41 8.12 18.26
N PRO A 124 20.36 7.33 18.54
CA PRO A 124 20.26 6.51 19.75
C PRO A 124 21.47 5.62 20.00
N GLU A 125 22.04 5.03 18.95
CA GLU A 125 23.20 4.14 18.99
C GLU A 125 24.49 4.89 19.37
N SER A 126 24.58 6.18 19.00
CA SER A 126 25.68 7.06 19.40
C SER A 126 25.54 7.52 20.85
N LEU A 127 24.30 7.69 21.33
CA LEU A 127 24.02 8.13 22.69
C LEU A 127 24.40 7.08 23.74
N THR A 128 24.35 5.79 23.38
CA THR A 128 24.64 4.68 24.30
C THR A 128 26.13 4.44 24.57
N LYS A 129 27.03 5.24 23.98
CA LYS A 129 28.48 5.11 24.17
C LYS A 129 28.93 5.90 25.39
N ASP A 130 29.73 5.30 26.26
CA ASP A 130 30.25 5.95 27.48
C ASP A 130 30.97 7.28 27.17
N GLU A 131 31.78 7.30 26.10
CA GLU A 131 32.48 8.51 25.64
C GLU A 131 31.53 9.67 25.26
N THR A 132 30.30 9.34 24.85
CA THR A 132 29.25 10.32 24.57
C THR A 132 28.70 10.89 25.88
N ILE A 133 28.38 10.01 26.82
CA ILE A 133 27.83 10.38 28.14
C ILE A 133 28.82 11.28 28.89
N ASP A 134 30.10 10.90 28.93
CA ASP A 134 31.18 11.62 29.61
C ASP A 134 31.37 13.06 29.08
N PHE A 135 31.14 13.30 27.78
CA PHE A 135 31.22 14.66 27.24
C PHE A 135 29.95 15.45 27.54
N LEU A 136 28.77 14.81 27.45
CA LEU A 136 27.49 15.47 27.70
C LEU A 136 27.36 15.93 29.14
N GLN A 137 27.92 15.17 30.10
CA GLN A 137 28.04 15.58 31.51
C GLN A 137 28.85 16.86 31.72
N LYS A 138 29.78 17.18 30.80
CA LYS A 138 30.62 18.40 30.87
C LYS A 138 29.95 19.62 30.23
N ALA A 139 28.91 19.40 29.42
CA ALA A 139 28.17 20.45 28.75
C ALA A 139 26.99 20.94 29.61
N THR A 140 26.56 22.18 29.39
CA THR A 140 25.32 22.69 30.02
C THR A 140 24.13 22.27 29.15
N ILE A 141 23.37 21.27 29.60
CA ILE A 141 22.20 20.76 28.89
C ILE A 141 20.93 21.47 29.35
N SER A 142 20.13 21.95 28.40
CA SER A 142 18.86 22.65 28.69
C SER A 142 17.72 21.66 28.98
N PHE A 143 17.51 20.72 28.06
CA PHE A 143 16.50 19.67 28.10
C PHE A 143 16.83 18.60 27.03
N VAL A 144 16.13 17.47 27.06
CA VAL A 144 16.24 16.40 26.06
C VAL A 144 14.92 16.26 25.31
N ALA A 145 14.98 16.34 23.98
CA ALA A 145 13.89 16.02 23.08
C ALA A 145 14.07 14.61 22.51
N ILE A 146 13.01 13.80 22.56
CA ILE A 146 12.94 12.49 21.93
C ILE A 146 11.95 12.60 20.78
N ASP A 147 12.46 12.69 19.56
CA ASP A 147 11.66 12.69 18.35
C ASP A 147 11.36 11.25 17.92
N GLU A 148 10.19 11.08 17.29
CA GLU A 148 9.62 9.77 16.97
C GLU A 148 9.60 8.80 18.17
N ALA A 149 9.12 9.29 19.32
CA ALA A 149 9.08 8.55 20.57
C ALA A 149 8.33 7.20 20.49
N HIS A 150 7.50 6.99 19.46
CA HIS A 150 6.87 5.69 19.20
C HIS A 150 7.87 4.54 19.01
N CYS A 151 9.13 4.82 18.63
CA CYS A 151 10.20 3.81 18.51
C CYS A 151 10.54 3.11 19.83
N ILE A 152 10.14 3.67 20.99
CA ILE A 152 10.33 3.06 22.31
C ILE A 152 9.48 1.80 22.47
N SER A 153 8.30 1.76 21.85
CA SER A 153 7.31 0.71 22.06
C SER A 153 7.43 -0.40 21.04
N GLU A 154 7.39 -1.66 21.50
CA GLU A 154 7.27 -2.84 20.62
C GLU A 154 5.92 -2.88 19.86
N TRP A 155 4.95 -2.11 20.35
CA TRP A 155 3.65 -1.90 19.70
C TRP A 155 3.69 -0.70 18.73
N GLY A 156 4.84 -0.02 18.64
CA GLY A 156 5.11 0.97 17.59
C GLY A 156 5.50 0.29 16.29
N HIS A 157 5.23 0.96 15.16
CA HIS A 157 5.50 0.43 13.82
C HIS A 157 6.99 0.45 13.40
N ASP A 158 7.86 1.16 14.15
CA ASP A 158 9.32 1.19 13.95
C ASP A 158 10.05 1.03 15.31
N PHE A 159 9.81 -0.09 16.01
CA PHE A 159 10.45 -0.38 17.29
C PHE A 159 11.98 -0.43 17.19
N ARG A 160 12.67 0.23 18.14
CA ARG A 160 14.13 0.24 18.24
C ARG A 160 14.58 -0.04 19.68
N PRO A 161 15.26 -1.18 19.96
CA PRO A 161 15.69 -1.55 21.31
C PRO A 161 16.53 -0.48 22.02
N GLU A 162 17.32 0.30 21.29
CA GLU A 162 18.20 1.34 21.83
C GLU A 162 17.41 2.46 22.52
N TYR A 163 16.19 2.74 22.06
CA TYR A 163 15.34 3.76 22.64
C TYR A 163 14.95 3.45 24.09
N ARG A 164 14.81 2.16 24.46
CA ARG A 164 14.50 1.77 25.84
C ARG A 164 15.60 2.09 26.85
N ARG A 165 16.81 2.36 26.38
CA ARG A 165 17.96 2.74 27.23
C ARG A 165 18.08 4.24 27.44
N ILE A 166 17.29 5.05 26.71
CA ILE A 166 17.39 6.52 26.74
C ILE A 166 17.22 7.06 28.16
N ARG A 167 16.25 6.55 28.93
CA ARG A 167 16.00 7.08 30.27
C ARG A 167 17.23 7.02 31.18
N GLY A 168 17.83 5.84 31.29
CA GLY A 168 19.03 5.65 32.11
C GLY A 168 20.21 6.49 31.63
N ILE A 169 20.30 6.79 30.33
CA ILE A 169 21.34 7.68 29.80
C ILE A 169 21.07 9.14 30.20
N ILE A 170 19.82 9.60 30.12
CA ILE A 170 19.44 10.96 30.55
C ILE A 170 19.77 11.16 32.04
N ASP A 171 19.45 10.16 32.89
CA ASP A 171 19.75 10.20 34.32
C ASP A 171 21.26 10.37 34.60
N ASN A 172 22.12 9.80 33.74
CA ASN A 172 23.57 9.96 33.84
C ASN A 172 24.07 11.32 33.35
N ILE A 173 23.39 11.96 32.38
CA ILE A 173 23.75 13.30 31.88
C ILE A 173 23.37 14.37 32.91
N GLY A 174 22.21 14.21 33.54
CA GLY A 174 21.71 15.08 34.61
C GLY A 174 20.18 15.11 34.67
N GLN A 175 19.62 15.65 35.76
CA GLN A 175 18.17 15.86 35.87
C GLN A 175 17.74 17.04 35.00
N VAL A 176 17.39 16.74 33.75
CA VAL A 176 16.88 17.71 32.77
C VAL A 176 15.45 17.36 32.33
N PRO A 177 14.64 18.35 31.95
CA PRO A 177 13.29 18.09 31.43
C PRO A 177 13.33 17.25 30.16
N ILE A 178 12.33 16.38 29.98
CA ILE A 178 12.17 15.55 28.79
C ILE A 178 10.94 16.00 28.00
N ILE A 179 11.10 16.22 26.70
CA ILE A 179 9.99 16.33 25.76
C ILE A 179 9.98 15.13 24.82
N ALA A 180 8.95 14.29 24.88
CA ALA A 180 8.74 13.19 23.95
C ALA A 180 7.73 13.62 22.88
N LEU A 181 8.05 13.42 21.59
CA LEU A 181 7.18 13.80 20.48
C LEU A 181 6.94 12.63 19.54
N THR A 182 5.70 12.44 19.09
CA THR A 182 5.36 11.46 18.06
C THR A 182 4.16 11.88 17.22
N ALA A 183 4.14 11.44 15.97
CA ALA A 183 3.00 11.63 15.08
C ALA A 183 1.86 10.64 15.33
N THR A 184 2.21 9.46 15.83
CA THR A 184 1.32 8.29 15.93
C THR A 184 1.60 7.58 17.24
N ALA A 185 0.64 7.61 18.15
CA ALA A 185 0.69 6.82 19.37
C ALA A 185 -0.72 6.40 19.76
N THR A 186 -1.00 5.10 19.66
CA THR A 186 -2.19 4.49 20.25
C THR A 186 -2.13 4.60 21.77
N PRO A 187 -3.26 4.47 22.50
CA PRO A 187 -3.24 4.51 23.97
C PRO A 187 -2.22 3.54 24.60
N LYS A 188 -2.03 2.35 24.00
CA LYS A 188 -1.00 1.38 24.41
C LYS A 188 0.41 1.96 24.29
N VAL A 189 0.73 2.50 23.12
CA VAL A 189 2.05 3.10 22.84
C VAL A 189 2.31 4.30 23.74
N GLN A 190 1.27 5.10 24.05
CA GLN A 190 1.37 6.23 24.98
C GLN A 190 1.80 5.76 26.38
N LEU A 191 1.11 4.76 26.93
CA LEU A 191 1.47 4.20 28.24
C LEU A 191 2.87 3.59 28.25
N ASP A 192 3.27 2.92 27.18
CA ASP A 192 4.60 2.30 27.08
C ASP A 192 5.72 3.35 27.04
N ILE A 193 5.53 4.43 26.26
CA ILE A 193 6.45 5.59 26.25
C ILE A 193 6.56 6.20 27.64
N GLN A 194 5.43 6.46 28.31
CA GLN A 194 5.42 7.09 29.62
C GLN A 194 6.11 6.23 30.69
N LYS A 195 5.79 4.93 30.73
CA LYS A 195 6.41 3.97 31.65
C LYS A 195 7.91 3.83 31.40
N ASN A 196 8.35 3.74 30.14
CA ASN A 196 9.76 3.54 29.81
C ASN A 196 10.62 4.80 30.09
N LEU A 197 10.08 5.98 29.82
CA LEU A 197 10.75 7.26 30.09
C LEU A 197 10.56 7.77 31.52
N GLN A 198 9.80 7.04 32.35
CA GLN A 198 9.46 7.41 33.73
C GLN A 198 8.91 8.84 33.81
N MET A 199 7.91 9.12 32.99
CA MET A 199 7.34 10.45 32.81
C MET A 199 5.83 10.47 33.12
N ASP A 200 5.45 9.80 34.21
CA ASP A 200 4.07 9.76 34.71
C ASP A 200 3.54 11.15 35.10
N ASP A 201 4.45 12.08 35.41
CA ASP A 201 4.17 13.48 35.76
C ASP A 201 4.08 14.41 34.54
N ALA A 202 4.27 13.89 33.32
CA ALA A 202 4.34 14.71 32.13
C ALA A 202 2.99 15.33 31.75
N SER A 203 3.04 16.59 31.31
CA SER A 203 1.89 17.22 30.66
C SER A 203 1.68 16.63 29.27
N VAL A 204 0.54 15.99 29.05
CA VAL A 204 0.20 15.34 27.77
C VAL A 204 -0.59 16.30 26.88
N PHE A 205 -0.01 16.65 25.74
CA PHE A 205 -0.65 17.47 24.70
C PHE A 205 -1.03 16.58 23.53
N LYS A 206 -2.33 16.26 23.41
CA LYS A 206 -2.89 15.50 22.30
C LYS A 206 -3.70 16.43 21.39
N THR A 207 -3.38 16.43 20.11
CA THR A 207 -4.21 17.08 19.07
C THR A 207 -4.93 16.02 18.25
N SER A 208 -6.02 16.42 17.59
CA SER A 208 -6.79 15.49 16.76
C SER A 208 -5.94 14.91 15.64
N PHE A 209 -6.12 13.63 15.35
CA PHE A 209 -5.53 12.93 14.20
C PHE A 209 -6.33 13.19 12.91
N ASN A 210 -7.34 14.05 12.96
CA ASN A 210 -8.20 14.30 11.81
C ASN A 210 -7.54 15.22 10.78
N ARG A 211 -7.01 14.60 9.71
CA ARG A 211 -6.61 15.30 8.48
C ARG A 211 -7.82 15.50 7.58
N THR A 212 -8.52 16.62 7.78
CA THR A 212 -9.78 16.93 7.08
C THR A 212 -9.60 17.06 5.57
N ASN A 213 -8.42 17.48 5.13
CA ASN A 213 -8.04 17.69 3.73
C ASN A 213 -7.66 16.39 2.98
N LEU A 214 -7.55 15.26 3.68
CA LEU A 214 -7.22 13.98 3.07
C LEU A 214 -8.48 13.17 2.76
N TYR A 215 -8.61 12.79 1.49
CA TYR A 215 -9.61 11.84 1.00
C TYR A 215 -9.03 10.43 1.07
N TYR A 216 -9.74 9.48 1.68
CA TYR A 216 -9.31 8.08 1.79
C TYR A 216 -10.19 7.19 0.93
N GLU A 217 -9.56 6.28 0.19
CA GLU A 217 -10.20 5.33 -0.71
C GLU A 217 -9.46 4.00 -0.71
N VAL A 218 -10.21 2.90 -0.64
CA VAL A 218 -9.70 1.54 -0.83
C VAL A 218 -10.37 0.94 -2.06
N ARG A 219 -9.55 0.36 -2.95
CA ARG A 219 -10.01 -0.35 -4.15
C ARG A 219 -9.55 -1.79 -4.15
N PRO A 220 -10.36 -2.74 -4.66
CA PRO A 220 -9.91 -4.11 -4.85
C PRO A 220 -8.73 -4.17 -5.84
N LYS A 221 -7.82 -5.12 -5.63
CA LYS A 221 -6.78 -5.44 -6.62
C LYS A 221 -7.36 -6.20 -7.80
N HIS A 222 -7.88 -5.46 -8.78
CA HIS A 222 -8.30 -5.97 -10.07
C HIS A 222 -7.77 -5.05 -11.17
N ASN A 223 -7.14 -5.60 -12.23
CA ASN A 223 -6.52 -4.79 -13.29
C ASN A 223 -5.65 -3.61 -12.74
N THR A 224 -4.94 -3.82 -11.62
CA THR A 224 -4.35 -2.76 -10.79
C THR A 224 -3.38 -1.86 -11.56
N LYS A 225 -2.62 -2.41 -12.51
CA LYS A 225 -1.72 -1.65 -13.39
C LYS A 225 -2.47 -0.63 -14.25
N LYS A 226 -3.62 -1.04 -14.82
CA LYS A 226 -4.49 -0.18 -15.63
C LYS A 226 -5.11 0.91 -14.75
N GLN A 227 -5.65 0.53 -13.59
CA GLN A 227 -6.20 1.49 -12.63
C GLN A 227 -5.17 2.53 -12.17
N LEU A 228 -3.94 2.10 -11.85
CA LEU A 228 -2.85 2.99 -11.46
C LEU A 228 -2.51 3.99 -12.57
N ILE A 229 -2.35 3.53 -13.81
CA ILE A 229 -2.03 4.41 -14.95
C ILE A 229 -3.15 5.41 -15.17
N GLN A 230 -4.41 4.96 -15.17
CA GLN A 230 -5.57 5.84 -15.33
C GLN A 230 -5.61 6.91 -14.23
N TYR A 231 -5.42 6.51 -12.97
CA TYR A 231 -5.42 7.41 -11.84
C TYR A 231 -4.31 8.48 -11.95
N VAL A 232 -3.08 8.05 -12.24
CA VAL A 232 -1.93 8.96 -12.35
C VAL A 232 -2.08 9.90 -13.55
N LYS A 233 -2.61 9.41 -14.68
CA LYS A 233 -2.88 10.26 -15.86
C LYS A 233 -3.96 11.31 -15.60
N GLN A 234 -5.00 10.99 -14.84
CA GLN A 234 -6.00 11.98 -14.40
C GLN A 234 -5.40 13.09 -13.51
N HIS A 235 -4.26 12.81 -12.87
CA HIS A 235 -3.54 13.73 -11.99
C HIS A 235 -2.21 14.20 -12.61
N LYS A 236 -2.13 14.27 -13.94
CA LYS A 236 -0.90 14.69 -14.66
C LYS A 236 -0.38 16.04 -14.15
N GLY A 237 0.92 16.10 -13.88
CA GLY A 237 1.63 17.29 -13.37
C GLY A 237 1.46 17.55 -11.87
N LYS A 238 0.77 16.66 -11.14
CA LYS A 238 0.68 16.73 -9.67
C LYS A 238 1.70 15.79 -9.04
N ALA A 239 2.37 16.25 -7.98
CA ALA A 239 3.31 15.43 -7.24
C ALA A 239 2.61 14.27 -6.52
N GLY A 240 3.16 13.07 -6.63
CA GLY A 240 2.58 11.87 -6.01
C GLY A 240 3.59 10.83 -5.56
N ILE A 241 3.18 10.00 -4.61
CA ILE A 241 3.98 8.90 -4.05
C ILE A 241 3.25 7.59 -4.29
N VAL A 242 3.94 6.56 -4.77
CA VAL A 242 3.39 5.20 -4.93
C VAL A 242 4.19 4.21 -4.08
N TYR A 243 3.59 3.73 -2.99
CA TYR A 243 4.19 2.74 -2.10
C TYR A 243 3.99 1.32 -2.60
N CYS A 244 5.10 0.56 -2.68
CA CYS A 244 5.11 -0.86 -3.03
C CYS A 244 5.86 -1.66 -1.95
N LEU A 245 5.53 -2.94 -1.82
CA LEU A 245 6.06 -3.80 -0.76
C LEU A 245 7.53 -4.20 -0.98
N SER A 246 7.96 -4.35 -2.24
CA SER A 246 9.29 -4.88 -2.58
C SER A 246 10.06 -3.97 -3.55
N ARG A 247 11.40 -4.05 -3.49
CA ARG A 247 12.31 -3.31 -4.38
C ARG A 247 12.04 -3.63 -5.86
N LYS A 248 11.87 -4.91 -6.18
CA LYS A 248 11.52 -5.38 -7.53
C LYS A 248 10.22 -4.73 -8.04
N LYS A 249 9.19 -4.65 -7.18
CA LYS A 249 7.91 -4.02 -7.55
C LYS A 249 8.06 -2.51 -7.74
N VAL A 250 8.85 -1.84 -6.91
CA VAL A 250 9.17 -0.41 -7.08
C VAL A 250 9.76 -0.14 -8.46
N GLU A 251 10.79 -0.90 -8.86
CA GLU A 251 11.42 -0.75 -10.18
C GLU A 251 10.43 -1.06 -11.31
N GLU A 252 9.64 -2.13 -11.18
CA GLU A 252 8.62 -2.52 -12.16
C GLU A 252 7.54 -1.44 -12.38
N ILE A 253 7.01 -0.88 -11.29
CA ILE A 253 5.94 0.12 -11.35
C ILE A 253 6.49 1.47 -11.81
N ALA A 254 7.70 1.86 -11.41
CA ALA A 254 8.37 3.05 -11.95
C ALA A 254 8.55 2.94 -13.47
N GLU A 255 9.01 1.79 -13.96
CA GLU A 255 9.16 1.55 -15.40
C GLU A 255 7.81 1.58 -16.13
N LEU A 256 6.79 0.93 -15.57
CA LEU A 256 5.44 0.92 -16.13
C LEU A 256 4.90 2.35 -16.33
N LEU A 257 5.07 3.22 -15.32
CA LEU A 257 4.64 4.60 -15.39
C LEU A 257 5.46 5.39 -16.43
N ARG A 258 6.78 5.20 -16.49
CA ARG A 258 7.65 5.87 -17.48
C ARG A 258 7.27 5.52 -18.92
N VAL A 259 7.04 4.24 -19.21
CA VAL A 259 6.61 3.77 -20.54
C VAL A 259 5.23 4.33 -20.93
N ASN A 260 4.41 4.71 -19.95
CA ASN A 260 3.09 5.32 -20.14
C ASN A 260 3.10 6.85 -19.99
N ASP A 261 4.24 7.49 -20.30
CA ASP A 261 4.40 8.95 -20.40
C ASP A 261 4.22 9.70 -19.07
N VAL A 262 4.58 9.07 -17.95
CA VAL A 262 4.64 9.67 -16.60
C VAL A 262 6.09 9.86 -16.17
N ARG A 263 6.46 11.04 -15.66
CA ARG A 263 7.78 11.30 -15.06
C ARG A 263 7.87 10.60 -13.70
N ALA A 264 8.23 9.32 -13.70
CA ALA A 264 8.31 8.50 -12.50
C ALA A 264 9.73 8.00 -12.21
N LEU A 265 10.15 8.02 -10.94
CA LEU A 265 11.46 7.52 -10.48
C LEU A 265 11.32 6.51 -9.33
N PRO A 266 12.15 5.45 -9.28
CA PRO A 266 12.15 4.50 -8.19
C PRO A 266 12.94 5.02 -6.98
N TYR A 267 12.54 4.63 -5.77
CA TYR A 267 13.28 4.89 -4.54
C TYR A 267 13.20 3.71 -3.56
N HIS A 268 14.34 3.11 -3.24
CA HIS A 268 14.44 2.13 -2.17
C HIS A 268 15.86 2.00 -1.62
N ALA A 269 16.00 1.35 -0.46
CA ALA A 269 17.28 1.18 0.22
C ALA A 269 18.35 0.40 -0.58
N GLY A 270 17.94 -0.39 -1.58
CA GLY A 270 18.87 -1.11 -2.46
C GLY A 270 19.47 -0.30 -3.61
N LEU A 271 19.07 0.96 -3.81
CA LEU A 271 19.68 1.83 -4.83
C LEU A 271 21.04 2.34 -4.35
N ASP A 272 21.92 2.65 -5.30
CA ASP A 272 23.16 3.36 -5.03
C ASP A 272 22.86 4.68 -4.27
N PRO A 273 23.63 5.04 -3.22
CA PRO A 273 23.38 6.24 -2.42
C PRO A 273 23.29 7.54 -3.25
N HIS A 274 24.11 7.70 -4.30
CA HIS A 274 24.07 8.88 -5.16
C HIS A 274 22.80 8.90 -6.01
N VAL A 275 22.41 7.76 -6.60
CA VAL A 275 21.15 7.66 -7.37
C VAL A 275 19.95 7.93 -6.48
N ARG A 276 19.95 7.39 -5.26
CA ARG A 276 18.88 7.61 -4.28
C ARG A 276 18.73 9.09 -3.91
N MET A 277 19.85 9.78 -3.68
CA MET A 277 19.86 11.21 -3.39
C MET A 277 19.38 12.02 -4.59
N ASN A 278 19.89 11.75 -5.79
CA ASN A 278 19.46 12.43 -7.02
C ASN A 278 17.96 12.26 -7.29
N ASN A 279 17.40 11.07 -7.09
CA ASN A 279 15.96 10.83 -7.29
C ASN A 279 15.11 11.57 -6.25
N GLN A 280 15.58 11.68 -5.00
CA GLN A 280 14.93 12.47 -3.98
C GLN A 280 14.93 13.96 -4.34
N ASP A 281 16.09 14.48 -4.74
CA ASP A 281 16.25 15.89 -5.11
C ASP A 281 15.39 16.22 -6.35
N ALA A 282 15.36 15.33 -7.35
CA ALA A 282 14.49 15.46 -8.52
C ALA A 282 13.00 15.53 -8.16
N PHE A 283 12.55 14.80 -7.14
CA PHE A 283 11.17 14.88 -6.66
C PHE A 283 10.89 16.17 -5.87
N LEU A 284 11.84 16.64 -5.07
CA LEU A 284 11.73 17.89 -4.33
C LEU A 284 11.72 19.11 -5.26
N ASN A 285 12.52 19.08 -6.33
CA ASN A 285 12.70 20.15 -7.31
C ASN A 285 11.72 20.10 -8.49
N GLU A 286 10.72 19.21 -8.46
CA GLU A 286 9.68 19.08 -9.51
C GLU A 286 10.17 18.60 -10.88
N ASP A 287 11.39 18.05 -10.94
CA ASP A 287 11.92 17.35 -12.12
C ASP A 287 11.19 16.01 -12.35
N CYS A 288 10.67 15.42 -11.27
CA CYS A 288 9.90 14.17 -11.24
C CYS A 288 8.49 14.41 -10.66
N ASP A 289 7.46 13.90 -11.33
CA ASP A 289 6.07 14.00 -10.85
C ASP A 289 5.75 12.92 -9.80
N VAL A 290 6.24 11.69 -10.02
CA VAL A 290 5.84 10.53 -9.22
C VAL A 290 7.04 9.76 -8.71
N ILE A 291 7.14 9.58 -7.40
CA ILE A 291 8.14 8.71 -6.81
C ILE A 291 7.50 7.38 -6.41
N VAL A 292 8.00 6.30 -6.99
CA VAL A 292 7.59 4.94 -6.64
C VAL A 292 8.58 4.41 -5.62
N ALA A 293 8.11 3.94 -4.47
CA ALA A 293 9.01 3.67 -3.37
C ALA A 293 8.58 2.54 -2.44
N THR A 294 9.55 2.02 -1.68
CA THR A 294 9.24 1.29 -0.45
C THR A 294 9.08 2.27 0.71
N ILE A 295 8.71 1.78 1.89
CA ILE A 295 8.64 2.56 3.15
C ILE A 295 9.93 3.34 3.49
N ALA A 296 11.06 3.00 2.85
CA ALA A 296 12.31 3.75 2.97
C ALA A 296 12.20 5.19 2.46
N PHE A 297 11.26 5.47 1.55
CA PHE A 297 10.95 6.83 1.12
C PHE A 297 9.91 7.42 2.05
N GLY A 298 10.34 8.26 2.98
CA GLY A 298 9.36 8.96 3.78
C GLY A 298 9.93 9.70 4.97
N MET A 299 10.56 9.00 5.89
CA MET A 299 11.02 9.63 7.13
C MET A 299 12.11 10.68 6.79
N GLY A 300 11.78 11.97 6.94
CA GLY A 300 12.66 13.09 6.56
C GLY A 300 12.30 13.85 5.27
N ILE A 301 11.27 13.44 4.53
CA ILE A 301 10.81 14.16 3.33
C ILE A 301 9.68 15.13 3.71
N ASP A 302 9.84 16.39 3.32
CA ASP A 302 8.90 17.47 3.57
C ASP A 302 8.59 18.26 2.30
N LYS A 303 7.94 17.60 1.34
CA LYS A 303 7.33 18.27 0.17
C LYS A 303 5.88 18.65 0.52
N PRO A 304 5.52 19.95 0.56
CA PRO A 304 4.21 20.39 1.05
C PRO A 304 3.04 20.03 0.11
N ASP A 305 3.32 19.96 -1.19
CA ASP A 305 2.38 19.94 -2.30
C ASP A 305 2.12 18.53 -2.88
N VAL A 306 2.41 17.45 -2.14
CA VAL A 306 2.04 16.09 -2.55
C VAL A 306 0.51 15.99 -2.63
N ARG A 307 -0.03 15.62 -3.79
CA ARG A 307 -1.49 15.58 -4.08
C ARG A 307 -2.09 14.19 -4.02
N PHE A 308 -1.29 13.15 -4.21
CA PHE A 308 -1.77 11.80 -4.00
C PHE A 308 -0.71 10.88 -3.41
N VAL A 309 -1.16 9.97 -2.54
CA VAL A 309 -0.37 8.88 -1.99
C VAL A 309 -1.12 7.59 -2.34
N ILE A 310 -0.48 6.72 -3.10
CA ILE A 310 -1.05 5.46 -3.55
C ILE A 310 -0.30 4.31 -2.88
N HIS A 311 -1.02 3.42 -2.22
CA HIS A 311 -0.50 2.15 -1.74
C HIS A 311 -0.84 1.09 -2.76
N TYR A 312 0.15 0.72 -3.59
CA TYR A 312 0.00 -0.38 -4.55
C TYR A 312 -0.12 -1.73 -3.84
N ASP A 313 0.54 -1.86 -2.69
CA ASP A 313 0.43 -3.00 -1.79
C ASP A 313 0.02 -2.52 -0.39
N THR A 314 -0.75 -3.36 0.32
CA THR A 314 -1.26 -3.04 1.66
C THR A 314 -0.10 -2.80 2.66
N PRO A 315 -0.17 -1.77 3.51
CA PRO A 315 0.80 -1.53 4.58
C PRO A 315 0.81 -2.63 5.65
N LYS A 316 1.83 -2.58 6.52
CA LYS A 316 1.98 -3.54 7.63
C LYS A 316 1.11 -3.21 8.85
N SER A 317 0.66 -1.96 8.98
CA SER A 317 -0.15 -1.49 10.10
C SER A 317 -0.87 -0.19 9.75
N ILE A 318 -1.90 0.14 10.53
CA ILE A 318 -2.64 1.41 10.40
C ILE A 318 -1.75 2.62 10.74
N GLU A 319 -0.80 2.49 11.68
CA GLU A 319 0.15 3.57 11.97
C GLU A 319 1.02 3.89 10.76
N GLY A 320 1.60 2.86 10.13
CA GLY A 320 2.39 3.03 8.91
C GLY A 320 1.56 3.70 7.82
N TYR A 321 0.36 3.18 7.58
CA TYR A 321 -0.58 3.75 6.61
C TYR A 321 -0.90 5.23 6.90
N TYR A 322 -1.19 5.59 8.15
CA TYR A 322 -1.50 6.96 8.55
C TYR A 322 -0.30 7.91 8.39
N GLN A 323 0.91 7.45 8.72
CA GLN A 323 2.12 8.25 8.50
C GLN A 323 2.42 8.48 7.02
N GLU A 324 2.28 7.43 6.22
CA GLU A 324 2.55 7.43 4.79
C GLU A 324 1.54 8.30 4.03
N THR A 325 0.24 8.13 4.30
CA THR A 325 -0.82 8.98 3.75
C THR A 325 -0.74 10.42 4.24
N GLY A 326 -0.30 10.64 5.49
CA GLY A 326 -0.07 11.97 6.08
C GLY A 326 1.00 12.81 5.37
N ARG A 327 1.71 12.26 4.38
CA ARG A 327 2.61 12.98 3.46
C ARG A 327 1.86 13.81 2.43
N GLY A 328 0.65 13.40 2.07
CA GLY A 328 -0.23 14.18 1.21
C GLY A 328 -0.69 15.47 1.88
N GLY A 329 -0.91 16.52 1.09
CA GLY A 329 -1.64 17.73 1.50
C GLY A 329 -1.08 18.42 2.75
N ARG A 330 0.25 18.57 2.88
CA ARG A 330 0.86 19.22 4.06
C ARG A 330 0.68 20.74 4.07
N ASP A 331 0.46 21.33 2.91
CA ASP A 331 -0.03 22.71 2.73
C ASP A 331 -1.49 22.92 3.18
N GLY A 332 -2.21 21.85 3.54
CA GLY A 332 -3.61 21.90 3.93
C GLY A 332 -4.60 21.82 2.77
N LEU A 333 -4.11 21.77 1.53
CA LEU A 333 -4.95 21.55 0.34
C LEU A 333 -5.30 20.07 0.19
N GLU A 334 -6.27 19.79 -0.69
CA GLU A 334 -6.77 18.43 -0.90
C GLU A 334 -5.66 17.46 -1.33
N GLY A 335 -5.62 16.31 -0.67
CA GLY A 335 -4.75 15.19 -1.00
C GLY A 335 -5.52 13.88 -1.03
N ASN A 336 -5.26 13.03 -2.01
CA ASN A 336 -5.94 11.76 -2.19
C ASN A 336 -5.08 10.59 -1.72
N CYS A 337 -5.65 9.72 -0.90
CA CYS A 337 -5.01 8.54 -0.35
C CYS A 337 -5.73 7.31 -0.89
N LEU A 338 -5.13 6.62 -1.85
CA LEU A 338 -5.69 5.44 -2.51
C LEU A 338 -4.92 4.19 -2.10
N MET A 339 -5.59 3.17 -1.59
CA MET A 339 -4.99 1.86 -1.32
C MET A 339 -5.61 0.79 -2.21
N PHE A 340 -4.77 0.05 -2.93
CA PHE A 340 -5.17 -1.18 -3.58
C PHE A 340 -5.04 -2.35 -2.61
N TYR A 341 -6.11 -3.09 -2.41
CA TYR A 341 -6.19 -4.13 -1.39
C TYR A 341 -6.58 -5.50 -1.97
N SER A 342 -5.90 -6.53 -1.49
CA SER A 342 -6.34 -7.92 -1.53
C SER A 342 -5.87 -8.64 -0.27
N TYR A 343 -6.62 -9.64 0.18
CA TYR A 343 -6.24 -10.41 1.36
C TYR A 343 -4.90 -11.16 1.18
N ASP A 344 -4.53 -11.52 -0.05
CA ASP A 344 -3.22 -12.08 -0.40
C ASP A 344 -2.03 -11.24 0.06
N ASP A 345 -2.17 -9.92 0.11
CA ASP A 345 -1.10 -9.05 0.60
C ASP A 345 -0.85 -9.26 2.10
N ILE A 346 -1.93 -9.45 2.87
CA ILE A 346 -1.86 -9.75 4.30
C ILE A 346 -1.13 -11.08 4.51
N VAL A 347 -1.49 -12.11 3.76
CA VAL A 347 -0.84 -13.43 3.80
C VAL A 347 0.65 -13.34 3.44
N LYS A 348 1.03 -12.52 2.45
CA LYS A 348 2.44 -12.28 2.10
C LYS A 348 3.19 -11.60 3.25
N LEU A 349 2.58 -10.61 3.88
CA LEU A 349 3.16 -9.88 5.01
C LEU A 349 3.33 -10.77 6.25
N GLU A 350 2.37 -11.63 6.56
CA GLU A 350 2.50 -12.63 7.62
C GLU A 350 3.68 -13.57 7.37
N LYS A 351 3.87 -14.02 6.12
CA LYS A 351 5.02 -14.86 5.74
C LYS A 351 6.36 -14.17 5.99
N PHE A 352 6.45 -12.84 5.84
CA PHE A 352 7.67 -12.08 6.14
C PHE A 352 7.99 -11.99 7.63
N ASN A 353 7.03 -12.25 8.51
CA ASN A 353 7.24 -12.25 9.97
C ASN A 353 7.64 -13.64 10.51
N LYS A 354 7.80 -14.66 9.67
CA LYS A 354 8.07 -16.05 10.11
C LYS A 354 9.38 -16.21 10.89
N ASP A 355 10.43 -15.47 10.51
CA ASP A 355 11.77 -15.58 11.11
C ASP A 355 11.96 -14.70 12.35
N LYS A 356 10.93 -13.94 12.74
CA LYS A 356 10.96 -13.03 13.91
C LYS A 356 10.67 -13.79 15.21
N PRO A 357 11.07 -13.23 16.38
CA PRO A 357 10.68 -13.75 17.68
C PRO A 357 9.16 -13.91 17.81
N VAL A 358 8.71 -14.88 18.60
CA VAL A 358 7.28 -15.23 18.75
C VAL A 358 6.43 -14.02 19.12
N THR A 359 6.87 -13.22 20.09
CA THR A 359 6.17 -12.01 20.54
C THR A 359 6.01 -10.98 19.41
N GLU A 360 7.07 -10.73 18.65
CA GLU A 360 7.04 -9.78 17.53
C GLU A 360 6.16 -10.29 16.38
N ARG A 361 6.16 -11.60 16.14
CA ARG A 361 5.31 -12.24 15.14
C ARG A 361 3.83 -12.14 15.51
N ASP A 362 3.49 -12.40 16.77
CA ASP A 362 2.10 -12.35 17.25
C ASP A 362 1.58 -10.91 17.24
N ASN A 363 2.38 -9.94 17.69
CA ASN A 363 2.06 -8.51 17.55
C ASN A 363 1.88 -8.10 16.09
N GLY A 364 2.78 -8.55 15.21
CA GLY A 364 2.71 -8.28 13.78
C GLY A 364 1.43 -8.83 13.14
N LYS A 365 1.00 -10.04 13.52
CA LYS A 365 -0.26 -10.63 13.06
C LYS A 365 -1.47 -9.78 13.43
N LEU A 366 -1.50 -9.27 14.67
CA LEU A 366 -2.58 -8.42 15.14
C LEU A 366 -2.64 -7.08 14.39
N LEU A 367 -1.50 -6.44 14.14
CA LEU A 367 -1.43 -5.21 13.34
C LEU A 367 -1.90 -5.42 11.90
N LEU A 368 -1.56 -6.56 11.30
CA LEU A 368 -2.02 -6.93 9.97
C LEU A 368 -3.53 -7.19 9.94
N GLN A 369 -4.07 -7.83 10.98
CA GLN A 369 -5.51 -8.03 11.10
C GLN A 369 -6.26 -6.70 11.24
N GLU A 370 -5.73 -5.71 11.97
CA GLU A 370 -6.32 -4.37 12.01
C GLU A 370 -6.30 -3.68 10.64
N MET A 371 -5.24 -3.89 9.86
CA MET A 371 -5.14 -3.35 8.50
C MET A 371 -6.16 -4.00 7.54
N ALA A 372 -6.30 -5.34 7.59
CA ALA A 372 -7.35 -6.06 6.87
C ALA A 372 -8.73 -5.53 7.28
N ASN A 373 -8.93 -5.36 8.58
CA ASN A 373 -10.19 -4.87 9.13
C ASN A 373 -10.56 -3.48 8.59
N TYR A 374 -9.59 -2.57 8.54
CA TYR A 374 -9.76 -1.25 7.97
C TYR A 374 -10.14 -1.28 6.48
N ALA A 375 -9.53 -2.19 5.72
CA ALA A 375 -9.77 -2.32 4.28
C ALA A 375 -11.16 -2.87 3.98
N ASP A 376 -11.60 -3.90 4.69
CA ASP A 376 -12.88 -4.59 4.47
C ASP A 376 -14.08 -3.80 5.01
N SER A 377 -13.89 -2.98 6.04
CA SER A 377 -15.01 -2.28 6.67
C SER A 377 -15.60 -1.18 5.77
N ALA A 378 -16.91 -1.20 5.61
CA ALA A 378 -17.67 -0.17 4.89
C ALA A 378 -18.08 1.03 5.77
N VAL A 379 -17.62 1.09 7.03
CA VAL A 379 -17.83 2.27 7.89
C VAL A 379 -16.90 3.40 7.45
N CYS A 380 -17.29 4.67 7.68
CA CYS A 380 -16.46 5.83 7.39
C CYS A 380 -14.96 5.62 7.73
N ARG A 381 -14.08 5.64 6.72
CA ARG A 381 -12.62 5.39 6.87
C ARG A 381 -11.98 6.25 7.96
N ARG A 382 -12.34 7.53 7.99
CA ARG A 382 -11.82 8.48 8.99
C ARG A 382 -12.23 8.13 10.42
N LYS A 383 -13.48 7.68 10.62
CA LYS A 383 -13.95 7.25 11.94
C LYS A 383 -13.12 6.06 12.44
N GLN A 384 -12.81 5.12 11.54
CA GLN A 384 -11.96 3.97 11.86
C GLN A 384 -10.53 4.40 12.24
N LEU A 385 -9.88 5.26 11.44
CA LEU A 385 -8.53 5.77 11.73
C LEU A 385 -8.47 6.52 13.07
N LEU A 386 -9.43 7.40 13.33
CA LEU A 386 -9.47 8.17 14.59
C LEU A 386 -9.68 7.25 15.79
N HIS A 387 -10.62 6.31 15.68
CA HIS A 387 -10.89 5.34 16.74
C HIS A 387 -9.66 4.49 17.06
N TYR A 388 -8.90 4.08 16.04
CA TYR A 388 -7.63 3.35 16.22
C TYR A 388 -6.61 4.11 17.10
N PHE A 389 -6.53 5.44 16.97
CA PHE A 389 -5.67 6.30 17.79
C PHE A 389 -6.33 6.78 19.11
N GLY A 390 -7.45 6.16 19.50
CA GLY A 390 -8.19 6.49 20.72
C GLY A 390 -8.85 7.86 20.66
N GLU A 391 -9.36 8.25 19.48
CA GLU A 391 -10.18 9.45 19.29
C GLU A 391 -11.58 9.04 18.83
N HIS A 392 -12.60 9.35 19.64
CA HIS A 392 -13.98 9.04 19.28
C HIS A 392 -14.52 10.10 18.30
N PHE A 393 -14.98 9.64 17.13
CA PHE A 393 -15.59 10.48 16.11
C PHE A 393 -17.05 10.08 15.89
N GLU A 394 -18.00 10.93 16.32
CA GLU A 394 -19.42 10.57 16.35
C GLU A 394 -20.05 10.47 14.96
N LYS A 395 -19.72 11.40 14.06
CA LYS A 395 -20.36 11.53 12.75
C LYS A 395 -19.47 10.96 11.64
N ASP A 396 -20.09 10.48 10.57
CA ASP A 396 -19.37 10.12 9.35
C ASP A 396 -18.75 11.38 8.71
N CYS A 397 -17.60 11.24 8.06
CA CYS A 397 -16.82 12.40 7.59
C CYS A 397 -17.33 13.07 6.31
N GLY A 398 -18.17 12.40 5.51
CA GLY A 398 -18.68 12.89 4.23
C GLY A 398 -17.64 12.97 3.09
N PHE A 399 -16.39 12.59 3.35
CA PHE A 399 -15.22 12.82 2.49
C PHE A 399 -14.27 11.60 2.46
N CYS A 400 -14.83 10.39 2.36
CA CYS A 400 -14.10 9.16 2.02
C CYS A 400 -14.98 8.30 1.11
N ASP A 401 -14.39 7.31 0.46
CA ASP A 401 -15.08 6.32 -0.39
C ASP A 401 -16.37 5.78 0.25
N ASN A 402 -16.31 5.31 1.49
CA ASN A 402 -17.45 4.72 2.21
C ASN A 402 -18.56 5.74 2.51
N CYS A 403 -18.22 7.02 2.63
CA CYS A 403 -19.23 8.08 2.78
C CYS A 403 -19.82 8.52 1.44
N LYS A 404 -19.05 8.45 0.35
CA LYS A 404 -19.49 8.81 -1.00
C LYS A 404 -20.31 7.70 -1.66
N HIS A 405 -19.97 6.46 -1.35
CA HIS A 405 -20.58 5.24 -1.87
C HIS A 405 -20.99 4.33 -0.69
N PRO A 406 -22.01 4.73 0.10
CA PRO A 406 -22.42 3.98 1.27
C PRO A 406 -22.97 2.60 0.90
N LYS A 407 -22.50 1.56 1.60
CA LYS A 407 -23.04 0.20 1.49
C LYS A 407 -24.38 0.05 2.21
N GLU A 408 -25.06 -1.05 1.92
CA GLU A 408 -26.34 -1.40 2.53
C GLU A 408 -26.23 -1.42 4.07
N ARG A 409 -27.22 -0.81 4.73
CA ARG A 409 -27.35 -0.82 6.19
C ARG A 409 -28.50 -1.71 6.62
N PHE A 410 -28.29 -2.51 7.65
CA PHE A 410 -29.30 -3.39 8.25
C PHE A 410 -29.59 -2.97 9.69
N GLU A 411 -30.76 -3.37 10.22
CA GLU A 411 -31.09 -3.18 11.64
C GLU A 411 -30.28 -4.17 12.46
N GLY A 412 -29.43 -3.66 13.37
CA GLY A 412 -28.46 -4.44 14.13
C GLY A 412 -28.72 -4.50 15.64
N ARG A 413 -29.90 -4.07 16.11
CA ARG A 413 -30.23 -3.97 17.54
C ARG A 413 -29.96 -5.27 18.29
N ASP A 414 -30.42 -6.40 17.75
CA ASP A 414 -30.35 -7.68 18.45
C ASP A 414 -28.93 -8.25 18.42
N GLU A 415 -28.22 -8.06 17.31
CA GLU A 415 -26.82 -8.44 17.11
C GLU A 415 -25.89 -7.67 18.05
N VAL A 416 -26.12 -6.37 18.22
CA VAL A 416 -25.39 -5.55 19.20
C VAL A 416 -25.69 -6.03 20.63
N LEU A 417 -26.95 -6.28 20.95
CA LEU A 417 -27.33 -6.78 22.28
C LEU A 417 -26.70 -8.14 22.60
N MET A 418 -26.70 -9.07 21.64
CA MET A 418 -26.05 -10.37 21.75
C MET A 418 -24.54 -10.22 21.96
N SER A 419 -23.91 -9.36 21.18
CA SER A 419 -22.47 -9.07 21.28
C SER A 419 -22.08 -8.54 22.66
N LEU A 420 -22.80 -7.54 23.18
CA LEU A 420 -22.53 -6.94 24.48
C LEU A 420 -22.75 -7.96 25.62
N LYS A 421 -23.83 -8.75 25.55
CA LYS A 421 -24.08 -9.82 26.53
C LYS A 421 -22.99 -10.89 26.49
N ALA A 422 -22.47 -11.23 25.31
CA ALA A 422 -21.40 -12.22 25.18
C ALA A 422 -20.10 -11.73 25.81
N VAL A 423 -19.74 -10.45 25.66
CA VAL A 423 -18.57 -9.85 26.33
C VAL A 423 -18.72 -9.89 27.85
N VAL A 424 -19.89 -9.54 28.38
CA VAL A 424 -20.16 -9.59 29.83
C VAL A 424 -20.14 -11.03 30.37
N GLN A 425 -20.79 -11.97 29.67
CA GLN A 425 -20.89 -13.37 30.10
C GLN A 425 -19.57 -14.14 29.99
N THR A 426 -18.63 -13.65 29.19
CA THR A 426 -17.26 -14.18 29.11
C THR A 426 -16.28 -13.43 30.01
N GLU A 427 -16.81 -12.67 30.98
CA GLU A 427 -16.08 -11.95 32.02
C GLU A 427 -15.05 -10.92 31.49
N GLU A 428 -15.26 -10.39 30.27
CA GLU A 428 -14.39 -9.36 29.67
C GLU A 428 -12.91 -9.77 29.54
N ARG A 429 -12.66 -11.06 29.28
CA ARG A 429 -11.29 -11.63 29.19
C ARG A 429 -10.84 -12.00 27.79
N PHE A 430 -11.69 -11.84 26.79
CA PHE A 430 -11.48 -12.39 25.46
C PHE A 430 -11.57 -11.35 24.36
N GLY A 431 -10.94 -11.65 23.23
CA GLY A 431 -10.98 -10.82 22.02
C GLY A 431 -12.12 -11.18 21.07
N LEU A 432 -12.25 -10.36 20.02
CA LEU A 432 -13.35 -10.42 19.05
C LEU A 432 -13.56 -11.82 18.47
N ASP A 433 -12.48 -12.51 18.08
CA ASP A 433 -12.53 -13.85 17.48
C ASP A 433 -13.21 -14.87 18.40
N HIS A 434 -12.88 -14.84 19.68
CA HIS A 434 -13.46 -15.76 20.66
C HIS A 434 -14.91 -15.40 20.97
N ILE A 435 -15.23 -14.11 21.06
CA ILE A 435 -16.62 -13.65 21.24
C ILE A 435 -17.49 -14.08 20.04
N GLY A 436 -16.99 -13.90 18.81
CA GLY A 436 -17.66 -14.39 17.60
C GLY A 436 -17.84 -15.91 17.61
N THR A 437 -16.82 -16.66 18.01
CA THR A 437 -16.88 -18.13 18.14
C THR A 437 -17.99 -18.58 19.10
N VAL A 438 -18.11 -17.93 20.27
CA VAL A 438 -19.17 -18.21 21.25
C VAL A 438 -20.55 -17.91 20.66
N LEU A 439 -20.72 -16.76 19.99
CA LEU A 439 -22.00 -16.37 19.38
C LEU A 439 -22.45 -17.34 18.29
N MET A 440 -21.52 -17.81 17.44
CA MET A 440 -21.80 -18.81 16.41
C MET A 440 -22.11 -20.20 16.97
N GLY A 441 -21.76 -20.46 18.25
CA GLY A 441 -21.90 -21.78 18.85
C GLY A 441 -20.87 -22.77 18.30
N MET A 442 -19.71 -22.28 17.85
CA MET A 442 -18.59 -23.10 17.44
C MET A 442 -17.80 -23.55 18.67
N ASN A 443 -17.49 -24.84 18.73
CA ASN A 443 -16.76 -25.39 19.84
C ASN A 443 -15.26 -25.47 19.52
N ASN A 444 -14.41 -25.04 20.45
CA ASN A 444 -12.95 -25.16 20.38
C ASN A 444 -12.37 -25.38 21.78
N ALA A 445 -11.07 -25.69 21.86
CA ALA A 445 -10.41 -25.99 23.14
C ALA A 445 -10.58 -24.87 24.19
N HIS A 446 -10.60 -23.60 23.78
CA HIS A 446 -10.81 -22.47 24.68
C HIS A 446 -12.27 -22.38 25.16
N VAL A 447 -13.24 -22.54 24.27
CA VAL A 447 -14.67 -22.54 24.61
C VAL A 447 -14.97 -23.64 25.64
N GLU A 448 -14.45 -24.85 25.44
CA GLU A 448 -14.61 -25.95 26.38
C GLU A 448 -13.91 -25.69 27.72
N SER A 449 -12.64 -25.24 27.69
CA SER A 449 -11.85 -25.05 28.92
C SER A 449 -12.45 -24.02 29.86
N TYR A 450 -13.10 -22.98 29.31
CA TYR A 450 -13.74 -21.92 30.08
C TYR A 450 -15.25 -22.16 30.30
N GLY A 451 -15.79 -23.30 29.85
CA GLY A 451 -17.21 -23.63 30.02
C GLY A 451 -18.18 -22.72 29.27
N HIS A 452 -17.70 -22.04 28.21
CA HIS A 452 -18.51 -21.07 27.46
C HIS A 452 -19.59 -21.71 26.60
N ASN A 453 -19.48 -23.01 26.33
CA ASN A 453 -20.51 -23.82 25.69
C ASN A 453 -21.80 -23.94 26.53
N ALA A 454 -21.74 -23.64 27.83
CA ALA A 454 -22.90 -23.64 28.72
C ALA A 454 -23.54 -22.24 28.90
N LEU A 455 -22.96 -21.20 28.31
CA LEU A 455 -23.47 -19.83 28.46
C LEU A 455 -24.77 -19.63 27.67
N PRO A 456 -25.73 -18.84 28.19
CA PRO A 456 -26.97 -18.51 27.47
C PRO A 456 -26.77 -17.89 26.07
N VAL A 457 -25.66 -17.18 25.85
CA VAL A 457 -25.33 -16.56 24.55
C VAL A 457 -24.77 -17.54 23.52
N TYR A 458 -24.39 -18.74 23.94
CA TYR A 458 -23.72 -19.70 23.08
C TYR A 458 -24.64 -20.16 21.95
N GLY A 459 -24.22 -19.94 20.70
CA GLY A 459 -24.99 -20.35 19.51
C GLY A 459 -26.26 -19.53 19.24
N LEU A 460 -26.50 -18.42 19.94
CA LEU A 460 -27.62 -17.52 19.62
C LEU A 460 -27.47 -16.87 18.24
N GLY A 461 -26.23 -16.73 17.77
CA GLY A 461 -25.86 -16.08 16.51
C GLY A 461 -25.49 -17.04 15.39
N LYS A 462 -25.86 -18.33 15.48
CA LYS A 462 -25.48 -19.39 14.54
C LYS A 462 -25.96 -19.18 13.08
N ASP A 463 -26.91 -18.27 12.87
CA ASP A 463 -27.47 -17.97 11.54
C ASP A 463 -26.53 -17.06 10.71
N HIS A 464 -25.43 -16.60 11.31
CA HIS A 464 -24.41 -15.77 10.67
C HIS A 464 -23.01 -16.36 10.81
N ASP A 465 -22.13 -16.00 9.89
CA ASP A 465 -20.75 -16.46 9.86
C ASP A 465 -19.80 -15.60 10.73
N ALA A 466 -18.53 -16.01 10.77
CA ALA A 466 -17.50 -15.34 11.56
C ALA A 466 -17.25 -13.91 11.07
N GLN A 467 -17.28 -13.68 9.76
CA GLN A 467 -17.02 -12.38 9.15
C GLN A 467 -18.10 -11.38 9.54
N PHE A 468 -19.36 -11.80 9.55
CA PHE A 468 -20.48 -11.00 10.02
C PHE A 468 -20.32 -10.60 11.49
N TRP A 469 -20.06 -11.57 12.39
CA TRP A 469 -19.89 -11.26 13.82
C TRP A 469 -18.68 -10.37 14.10
N HIS A 470 -17.58 -10.55 13.35
CA HIS A 470 -16.44 -9.66 13.41
C HIS A 470 -16.82 -8.24 12.96
N SER A 471 -17.61 -8.10 11.89
CA SER A 471 -18.14 -6.80 11.45
C SER A 471 -18.98 -6.12 12.53
N VAL A 472 -19.93 -6.85 13.12
CA VAL A 472 -20.80 -6.35 14.19
C VAL A 472 -19.95 -5.88 15.37
N LEU A 473 -19.09 -6.74 15.92
CA LEU A 473 -18.28 -6.41 17.10
C LEU A 473 -17.37 -5.20 16.85
N ARG A 474 -16.78 -5.07 15.64
CA ARG A 474 -16.00 -3.88 15.25
C ARG A 474 -16.88 -2.62 15.22
N GLN A 475 -18.10 -2.71 14.72
CA GLN A 475 -19.02 -1.58 14.73
C GLN A 475 -19.48 -1.21 16.15
N VAL A 476 -19.61 -2.19 17.06
CA VAL A 476 -19.89 -1.93 18.48
C VAL A 476 -18.73 -1.19 19.16
N LEU A 477 -17.48 -1.57 18.86
CA LEU A 477 -16.27 -0.82 19.26
C LEU A 477 -16.30 0.62 18.73
N LEU A 478 -16.55 0.80 17.43
CA LEU A 478 -16.61 2.12 16.78
C LEU A 478 -17.74 3.02 17.31
N ASN A 479 -18.79 2.44 17.88
CA ASN A 479 -19.87 3.18 18.56
C ASN A 479 -19.57 3.48 20.03
N GLY A 480 -18.40 3.06 20.54
CA GLY A 480 -17.95 3.31 21.90
C GLY A 480 -18.77 2.55 22.95
N MET A 481 -19.42 1.44 22.57
CA MET A 481 -20.13 0.57 23.51
C MET A 481 -19.19 -0.50 24.08
N LEU A 482 -18.21 -0.91 23.28
CA LEU A 482 -17.07 -1.73 23.69
C LEU A 482 -15.79 -0.89 23.58
N GLU A 483 -14.76 -1.30 24.32
CA GLU A 483 -13.41 -0.76 24.20
C GLU A 483 -12.36 -1.88 24.28
N LYS A 484 -11.18 -1.65 23.71
CA LYS A 484 -10.05 -2.58 23.81
C LYS A 484 -9.30 -2.30 25.11
N ASP A 485 -8.93 -3.35 25.84
CA ASP A 485 -8.10 -3.21 27.03
C ASP A 485 -6.70 -2.72 26.65
N ILE A 486 -6.22 -1.69 27.36
CA ILE A 486 -4.94 -1.06 27.04
C ILE A 486 -3.77 -1.89 27.58
N GLU A 487 -3.96 -2.68 28.63
CA GLU A 487 -2.86 -3.49 29.19
C GLU A 487 -2.77 -4.86 28.48
N ASN A 488 -3.90 -5.52 28.30
CA ASN A 488 -4.06 -6.84 27.68
C ASN A 488 -4.54 -6.69 26.24
N PHE A 489 -3.59 -6.63 25.32
CA PHE A 489 -3.88 -6.37 23.92
C PHE A 489 -4.83 -7.44 23.33
N GLY A 490 -5.85 -6.97 22.61
CA GLY A 490 -6.85 -7.82 21.96
C GLY A 490 -8.07 -8.18 22.83
N VAL A 491 -7.98 -8.01 24.16
CA VAL A 491 -9.12 -8.19 25.07
C VAL A 491 -10.11 -7.03 24.89
N VAL A 492 -11.39 -7.35 24.93
CA VAL A 492 -12.48 -6.37 24.77
C VAL A 492 -13.27 -6.27 26.06
N LYS A 493 -13.54 -5.04 26.49
CA LYS A 493 -14.30 -4.68 27.69
C LYS A 493 -15.55 -3.91 27.32
N ILE A 494 -16.57 -3.98 28.18
CA ILE A 494 -17.77 -3.17 28.02
C ILE A 494 -17.56 -1.78 28.62
N THR A 495 -18.13 -0.77 27.97
CA THR A 495 -18.16 0.59 28.49
C THR A 495 -19.48 0.85 29.23
N GLN A 496 -19.58 1.97 29.96
CA GLN A 496 -20.86 2.41 30.53
C GLN A 496 -21.96 2.53 29.46
N LYS A 497 -21.62 3.06 28.27
CA LYS A 497 -22.56 3.16 27.14
C LYS A 497 -23.05 1.80 26.66
N GLY A 498 -22.21 0.78 26.72
CA GLY A 498 -22.58 -0.61 26.41
C GLY A 498 -23.54 -1.18 27.45
N LEU A 499 -23.30 -0.95 28.75
CA LEU A 499 -24.21 -1.35 29.82
C LEU A 499 -25.57 -0.66 29.68
N ASP A 500 -25.58 0.64 29.44
CA ASP A 500 -26.81 1.43 29.22
C ASP A 500 -27.62 0.88 28.03
N PHE A 501 -26.94 0.39 26.97
CA PHE A 501 -27.59 -0.25 25.82
C PHE A 501 -28.19 -1.62 26.18
N ILE A 502 -27.53 -2.42 27.03
CA ILE A 502 -28.10 -3.69 27.51
C ILE A 502 -29.39 -3.44 28.31
N GLU A 503 -29.40 -2.41 29.16
CA GLU A 503 -30.57 -2.05 29.97
C GLU A 503 -31.71 -1.48 29.11
N ASN A 504 -31.38 -0.63 28.14
CA ASN A 504 -32.35 0.03 27.26
C ASN A 504 -31.97 -0.13 25.77
N PRO A 505 -32.20 -1.32 25.18
CA PRO A 505 -31.84 -1.56 23.79
C PRO A 505 -32.70 -0.70 22.85
N HIS A 506 -32.03 0.03 21.96
CA HIS A 506 -32.65 0.89 20.96
C HIS A 506 -32.21 0.49 19.55
N SER A 507 -32.95 0.95 18.54
CA SER A 507 -32.63 0.68 17.13
C SER A 507 -31.27 1.27 16.77
N ILE A 508 -30.44 0.47 16.11
CA ILE A 508 -29.12 0.86 15.62
C ILE A 508 -28.90 0.22 14.25
N LYS A 509 -28.51 1.03 13.27
CA LYS A 509 -28.23 0.54 11.93
C LYS A 509 -26.74 0.24 11.78
N LEU A 510 -26.43 -0.99 11.40
CA LEU A 510 -25.07 -1.43 11.08
C LEU A 510 -24.89 -1.46 9.56
N THR A 511 -23.65 -1.36 9.09
CA THR A 511 -23.30 -1.38 7.67
C THR A 511 -22.71 -2.74 7.30
N LYS A 512 -23.11 -3.32 6.17
CA LYS A 512 -22.47 -4.53 5.64
C LYS A 512 -21.07 -4.19 5.13
N ASP A 513 -20.09 -5.06 5.39
CA ASP A 513 -18.72 -4.89 4.90
C ASP A 513 -18.61 -5.02 3.38
N HIS A 514 -17.46 -4.62 2.84
CA HIS A 514 -17.12 -4.89 1.45
C HIS A 514 -16.90 -6.38 1.23
N ASN A 515 -17.39 -6.88 0.10
CA ASN A 515 -17.00 -8.17 -0.44
C ASN A 515 -16.24 -7.94 -1.75
N TYR A 516 -14.95 -7.65 -1.64
CA TYR A 516 -14.13 -7.34 -2.81
C TYR A 516 -14.03 -8.51 -3.80
N GLU A 517 -14.17 -9.76 -3.36
CA GLU A 517 -14.16 -10.91 -4.27
C GLU A 517 -15.42 -10.94 -5.14
N GLU A 518 -16.59 -10.63 -4.56
CA GLU A 518 -17.83 -10.49 -5.33
C GLU A 518 -17.81 -9.26 -6.22
N GLU A 519 -17.33 -8.11 -5.72
CA GLU A 519 -17.21 -6.88 -6.52
C GLU A 519 -16.33 -7.09 -7.77
N VAL A 520 -15.21 -7.81 -7.62
CA VAL A 520 -14.33 -8.12 -8.76
C VAL A 520 -15.00 -9.08 -9.73
N LYS A 521 -15.76 -10.08 -9.26
CA LYS A 521 -16.51 -10.99 -10.13
C LYS A 521 -17.59 -10.24 -10.92
N GLU A 522 -18.36 -9.38 -10.26
CA GLU A 522 -19.37 -8.54 -10.90
C GLU A 522 -18.74 -7.59 -11.93
N GLU A 523 -17.59 -6.97 -11.62
CA GLU A 523 -16.85 -6.15 -12.57
C GLU A 523 -16.35 -6.96 -13.77
N GLN A 524 -15.85 -8.19 -13.55
CA GLN A 524 -15.40 -9.06 -14.62
C GLN A 524 -16.56 -9.49 -15.52
N GLU A 525 -17.71 -9.86 -14.94
CA GLU A 525 -18.93 -10.17 -15.68
C GLU A 525 -19.41 -8.94 -16.46
N GLN A 526 -19.35 -7.75 -15.88
CA GLN A 526 -19.68 -6.50 -16.59
C GLN A 526 -18.68 -6.14 -17.69
N GLU A 527 -17.38 -6.37 -17.49
CA GLU A 527 -16.35 -6.20 -18.51
C GLU A 527 -16.53 -7.23 -19.63
N GLU A 528 -16.89 -8.48 -19.33
CA GLU A 528 -17.24 -9.50 -20.31
C GLU A 528 -18.51 -9.15 -21.08
N VAL A 529 -19.54 -8.64 -20.38
CA VAL A 529 -20.77 -8.14 -21.01
C VAL A 529 -20.50 -6.87 -21.82
N GLN A 530 -19.64 -5.95 -21.38
CA GLN A 530 -19.25 -4.77 -22.16
C GLN A 530 -18.33 -5.13 -23.33
N GLN A 531 -17.47 -6.13 -23.22
CA GLN A 531 -16.72 -6.67 -24.36
C GLN A 531 -17.66 -7.44 -25.32
N ALA A 532 -18.73 -8.03 -24.79
CA ALA A 532 -19.78 -8.66 -25.58
C ALA A 532 -20.81 -7.66 -26.15
N ALA A 533 -20.96 -6.45 -25.58
CA ALA A 533 -21.95 -5.44 -25.97
C ALA A 533 -21.34 -4.16 -26.57
N GLY A 534 -20.02 -4.00 -26.49
CA GLY A 534 -19.27 -2.82 -26.94
C GLY A 534 -18.60 -2.99 -28.31
N HIS A 535 -19.00 -4.01 -29.07
CA HIS A 535 -18.64 -4.12 -30.47
C HIS A 535 -19.87 -3.81 -31.32
N ASP A 536 -19.69 -3.05 -32.39
CA ASP A 536 -20.75 -2.81 -33.34
C ASP A 536 -21.17 -4.15 -33.98
N GLU A 537 -22.37 -4.66 -33.64
CA GLU A 537 -22.87 -5.96 -34.12
C GLU A 537 -22.94 -6.01 -35.65
N ALA A 538 -23.27 -4.89 -36.31
CA ALA A 538 -23.35 -4.83 -37.76
C ALA A 538 -21.95 -4.94 -38.38
N LEU A 539 -20.96 -4.22 -37.85
CA LEU A 539 -19.58 -4.34 -38.29
C LEU A 539 -19.00 -5.73 -37.97
N PHE A 540 -19.30 -6.31 -36.81
CA PHE A 540 -18.83 -7.64 -36.43
C PHE A 540 -19.38 -8.73 -37.37
N GLU A 541 -20.66 -8.68 -37.73
CA GLU A 541 -21.23 -9.61 -38.71
C GLU A 541 -20.64 -9.40 -40.12
N MET A 542 -20.37 -8.15 -40.51
CA MET A 542 -19.67 -7.85 -41.76
C MET A 542 -18.23 -8.41 -41.77
N LEU A 543 -17.50 -8.26 -40.66
CA LEU A 543 -16.14 -8.81 -40.49
C LEU A 543 -16.14 -10.34 -40.45
N LYS A 544 -17.15 -10.98 -39.82
CA LYS A 544 -17.35 -12.43 -39.85
C LYS A 544 -17.62 -12.95 -41.25
N SER A 545 -18.48 -12.28 -42.00
CA SER A 545 -18.78 -12.61 -43.39
C SER A 545 -17.52 -12.45 -44.27
N LEU A 546 -16.76 -11.37 -44.07
CA LEU A 546 -15.50 -11.15 -44.79
C LEU A 546 -14.47 -12.23 -44.48
N ARG A 547 -14.29 -12.56 -43.20
CA ARG A 547 -13.41 -13.66 -42.76
C ARG A 547 -13.80 -14.98 -43.41
N LYS A 548 -15.10 -15.33 -43.41
CA LYS A 548 -15.60 -16.56 -44.03
C LYS A 548 -15.35 -16.60 -45.54
N LYS A 549 -15.48 -15.46 -46.22
CA LYS A 549 -15.19 -15.34 -47.66
C LYS A 549 -13.72 -15.56 -47.96
N ILE A 550 -12.82 -14.85 -47.25
CA ILE A 550 -11.37 -14.96 -47.47
C ILE A 550 -10.84 -16.35 -47.07
N ALA A 551 -11.39 -16.92 -46.00
CA ALA A 551 -11.09 -18.28 -45.56
C ALA A 551 -11.44 -19.31 -46.65
N LYS A 552 -12.63 -19.18 -47.26
CA LYS A 552 -13.04 -20.03 -48.38
C LYS A 552 -12.16 -19.85 -49.62
N ASP A 553 -11.79 -18.61 -49.95
CA ASP A 553 -10.92 -18.32 -51.10
C ASP A 553 -9.50 -18.87 -50.92
N LYS A 554 -9.01 -18.94 -49.67
CA LYS A 554 -7.69 -19.48 -49.33
C LYS A 554 -7.72 -20.96 -48.90
N ASN A 555 -8.89 -21.59 -48.91
CA ASN A 555 -9.10 -22.97 -48.46
C ASN A 555 -8.56 -23.23 -47.04
N LEU A 556 -8.78 -22.28 -46.12
CA LEU A 556 -8.39 -22.35 -44.71
C LEU A 556 -9.63 -22.23 -43.81
N PRO A 557 -9.61 -22.78 -42.58
CA PRO A 557 -10.64 -22.52 -41.59
C PRO A 557 -10.73 -21.03 -41.21
N PRO A 558 -11.92 -20.45 -40.98
CA PRO A 558 -12.07 -19.03 -40.66
C PRO A 558 -11.25 -18.55 -39.46
N TYR A 559 -11.17 -19.34 -38.38
CA TYR A 559 -10.46 -18.95 -37.15
C TYR A 559 -8.95 -18.79 -37.35
N VAL A 560 -8.36 -19.41 -38.39
CA VAL A 560 -6.93 -19.29 -38.73
C VAL A 560 -6.57 -17.86 -39.13
N LEU A 561 -7.50 -17.15 -39.79
CA LEU A 561 -7.31 -15.76 -40.20
C LEU A 561 -7.35 -14.84 -38.98
N PHE A 562 -8.51 -14.76 -38.32
CA PHE A 562 -8.73 -14.00 -37.09
C PHE A 562 -9.73 -14.73 -36.20
N GLN A 563 -9.45 -14.85 -34.90
CA GLN A 563 -10.39 -15.44 -33.95
C GLN A 563 -11.55 -14.47 -33.66
N ASP A 564 -12.68 -14.99 -33.16
CA ASP A 564 -13.86 -14.17 -32.83
C ASP A 564 -13.54 -13.02 -31.85
N PRO A 565 -12.70 -13.19 -30.80
CA PRO A 565 -12.28 -12.07 -29.94
C PRO A 565 -11.56 -10.95 -30.70
N SER A 566 -10.68 -11.27 -31.65
CA SER A 566 -9.97 -10.28 -32.48
C SER A 566 -10.94 -9.49 -33.36
N LEU A 567 -11.96 -10.15 -33.93
CA LEU A 567 -12.97 -9.47 -34.73
C LEU A 567 -13.88 -8.55 -33.89
N LYS A 568 -14.20 -8.97 -32.65
CA LYS A 568 -14.94 -8.11 -31.71
C LYS A 568 -14.13 -6.88 -31.35
N GLU A 569 -12.84 -7.05 -31.05
CA GLU A 569 -11.94 -5.93 -30.75
C GLU A 569 -11.78 -4.97 -31.95
N MET A 570 -11.73 -5.48 -33.19
CA MET A 570 -11.77 -4.66 -34.41
C MET A 570 -13.07 -3.85 -34.53
N ALA A 571 -14.20 -4.46 -34.19
CA ALA A 571 -15.53 -3.82 -34.22
C ALA A 571 -15.78 -2.88 -33.03
N THR A 572 -14.89 -2.87 -32.02
CA THR A 572 -14.90 -1.93 -30.89
C THR A 572 -13.95 -0.75 -31.12
N THR A 573 -12.75 -1.01 -31.65
CA THR A 573 -11.65 -0.03 -31.75
C THR A 573 -11.55 0.66 -33.10
N PHE A 574 -12.23 0.14 -34.13
CA PHE A 574 -12.29 0.67 -35.49
C PHE A 574 -10.89 1.02 -36.06
N PRO A 575 -9.94 0.06 -36.14
CA PRO A 575 -8.60 0.31 -36.64
C PRO A 575 -8.64 0.75 -38.10
N THR A 576 -8.02 1.90 -38.41
CA THR A 576 -7.96 2.44 -39.79
C THR A 576 -6.55 2.39 -40.38
N LYS A 577 -5.52 2.06 -39.57
CA LYS A 577 -4.14 1.88 -40.02
C LYS A 577 -3.64 0.47 -39.75
N MET A 578 -2.64 0.05 -40.52
CA MET A 578 -2.02 -1.27 -40.38
C MET A 578 -1.36 -1.46 -39.02
N ASP A 579 -0.75 -0.41 -38.46
CA ASP A 579 -0.17 -0.46 -37.12
C ASP A 579 -1.24 -0.66 -36.05
N ASP A 580 -2.38 0.01 -36.16
CA ASP A 580 -3.49 -0.13 -35.21
C ASP A 580 -4.06 -1.56 -35.25
N LEU A 581 -4.19 -2.13 -36.45
CA LEU A 581 -4.62 -3.52 -36.64
C LEU A 581 -3.63 -4.52 -36.02
N ALA A 582 -2.33 -4.27 -36.13
CA ALA A 582 -1.30 -5.14 -35.57
C ALA A 582 -1.28 -5.15 -34.03
N HIS A 583 -1.83 -4.12 -33.37
CA HIS A 583 -1.95 -4.02 -31.92
C HIS A 583 -3.17 -4.74 -31.33
N ILE A 584 -4.10 -5.21 -32.18
CA ILE A 584 -5.27 -5.99 -31.76
C ILE A 584 -4.86 -7.37 -31.27
N GLY A 585 -5.46 -7.81 -30.16
CA GLY A 585 -5.21 -9.11 -29.56
C GLY A 585 -5.42 -10.25 -30.56
N GLY A 586 -4.36 -11.03 -30.82
CA GLY A 586 -4.39 -12.20 -31.72
C GLY A 586 -4.16 -11.94 -33.21
N VAL A 587 -3.88 -10.69 -33.61
CA VAL A 587 -3.53 -10.33 -35.00
C VAL A 587 -2.01 -10.36 -35.20
N GLY A 588 -1.29 -9.45 -34.52
CA GLY A 588 0.16 -9.30 -34.70
C GLY A 588 0.58 -8.83 -36.10
N SER A 589 1.86 -8.53 -36.28
CA SER A 589 2.37 -7.91 -37.52
C SER A 589 2.31 -8.84 -38.75
N GLY A 590 2.54 -10.14 -38.56
CA GLY A 590 2.50 -11.14 -39.64
C GLY A 590 1.10 -11.29 -40.25
N LYS A 591 0.07 -11.55 -39.42
CA LYS A 591 -1.31 -11.71 -39.92
C LYS A 591 -1.90 -10.40 -40.41
N ALA A 592 -1.55 -9.27 -39.79
CA ALA A 592 -1.95 -7.95 -40.28
C ALA A 592 -1.46 -7.72 -41.72
N GLN A 593 -0.21 -8.07 -42.02
CA GLN A 593 0.32 -7.97 -43.39
C GLN A 593 -0.30 -8.99 -44.35
N LYS A 594 -0.49 -10.24 -43.93
CA LYS A 594 -0.93 -11.36 -44.77
C LYS A 594 -2.43 -11.36 -45.07
N PHE A 595 -3.26 -10.86 -44.15
CA PHE A 595 -4.73 -10.91 -44.23
C PHE A 595 -5.43 -9.58 -43.90
N GLY A 596 -4.75 -8.56 -43.36
CA GLY A 596 -5.38 -7.37 -42.79
C GLY A 596 -5.91 -6.33 -43.79
N GLN A 597 -5.34 -6.24 -45.00
CA GLN A 597 -5.73 -5.23 -46.01
C GLN A 597 -7.25 -5.20 -46.33
N PRO A 598 -7.91 -6.34 -46.62
CA PRO A 598 -9.37 -6.36 -46.83
C PRO A 598 -10.20 -5.94 -45.61
N PHE A 599 -9.71 -6.21 -44.39
CA PHE A 599 -10.41 -5.88 -43.15
C PHE A 599 -10.31 -4.39 -42.86
N LEU A 600 -9.13 -3.78 -43.05
CA LEU A 600 -8.95 -2.33 -42.97
C LEU A 600 -9.82 -1.58 -43.98
N ALA A 601 -9.89 -2.06 -45.22
CA ALA A 601 -10.74 -1.44 -46.24
C ALA A 601 -12.24 -1.50 -45.86
N LEU A 602 -12.69 -2.59 -45.25
CA LEU A 602 -14.06 -2.73 -44.77
C LEU A 602 -14.35 -1.81 -43.57
N ILE A 603 -13.44 -1.76 -42.60
CA ILE A 603 -13.58 -0.93 -41.39
C ILE A 603 -13.52 0.55 -41.77
N GLN A 604 -12.59 0.95 -42.64
CA GLN A 604 -12.47 2.32 -43.11
C GLN A 604 -13.75 2.78 -43.83
N LYS A 605 -14.27 1.94 -44.74
CA LYS A 605 -15.55 2.23 -45.41
C LYS A 605 -16.69 2.34 -44.39
N TYR A 606 -16.75 1.46 -43.41
CA TYR A 606 -17.79 1.47 -42.38
C TYR A 606 -17.71 2.72 -41.49
N VAL A 607 -16.51 3.18 -41.15
CA VAL A 607 -16.26 4.42 -40.38
C VAL A 607 -16.65 5.65 -41.20
N GLU A 608 -16.34 5.68 -42.50
CA GLU A 608 -16.73 6.76 -43.43
C GLU A 608 -18.25 6.80 -43.67
N ASP A 609 -18.92 5.65 -43.79
CA ASP A 609 -20.36 5.56 -44.05
C ASP A 609 -21.21 5.91 -42.81
N ASN A 610 -20.66 5.83 -41.60
CA ASN A 610 -21.40 6.01 -40.33
C ASN A 610 -20.87 7.16 -39.43
N ASP A 611 -19.98 8.03 -39.93
CA ASP A 611 -19.41 9.19 -39.21
C ASP A 611 -18.86 8.86 -37.80
N ILE A 612 -18.13 7.74 -37.66
CA ILE A 612 -17.63 7.25 -36.36
C ILE A 612 -16.33 7.95 -35.95
N ILE A 613 -16.29 8.54 -34.74
CA ILE A 613 -15.08 9.16 -34.16
C ILE A 613 -14.28 8.08 -33.41
N THR A 614 -13.09 7.73 -33.89
CA THR A 614 -12.24 6.69 -33.29
C THR A 614 -11.52 7.16 -32.02
N ALA A 615 -11.61 6.41 -30.92
CA ALA A 615 -10.94 6.70 -29.65
C ALA A 615 -9.48 6.21 -29.67
N ALA A 616 -8.54 7.07 -30.08
CA ALA A 616 -7.14 6.69 -30.29
C ALA A 616 -6.24 6.67 -29.02
N ASP A 617 -6.75 6.79 -27.79
CA ASP A 617 -5.89 7.15 -26.63
C ASP A 617 -5.85 6.18 -25.41
N VAL A 618 -6.37 4.96 -25.49
CA VAL A 618 -6.37 4.04 -24.31
C VAL A 618 -5.77 2.67 -24.60
N VAL A 619 -4.64 2.61 -25.30
CA VAL A 619 -3.80 1.40 -25.31
C VAL A 619 -2.73 1.54 -24.23
N VAL A 620 -2.78 0.70 -23.21
CA VAL A 620 -1.74 0.60 -22.18
C VAL A 620 -0.46 0.11 -22.87
N LYS A 621 0.57 0.94 -22.95
CA LYS A 621 1.87 0.55 -23.49
C LYS A 621 2.47 -0.47 -22.52
N SER A 622 2.66 -1.71 -22.99
CA SER A 622 3.25 -2.78 -22.18
C SER A 622 4.77 -2.62 -22.10
N ALA A 623 5.34 -2.90 -20.93
CA ALA A 623 6.78 -2.80 -20.71
C ALA A 623 7.54 -3.87 -21.52
N VAL A 624 8.70 -3.47 -22.05
CA VAL A 624 9.64 -4.23 -22.91
C VAL A 624 10.13 -5.57 -22.31
N ASN A 625 9.79 -5.90 -21.06
CA ASN A 625 10.27 -7.10 -20.38
C ASN A 625 9.60 -8.42 -20.84
N LYS A 626 8.32 -8.42 -21.24
CA LYS A 626 7.70 -9.61 -21.88
C LYS A 626 8.38 -9.91 -23.22
N SER A 627 8.89 -8.89 -23.90
CA SER A 627 9.62 -9.04 -25.15
C SER A 627 10.93 -9.83 -24.98
N LYS A 628 11.61 -9.75 -23.81
CA LYS A 628 12.87 -10.49 -23.58
C LYS A 628 12.67 -11.99 -23.43
N ILE A 629 11.62 -12.43 -22.74
CA ILE A 629 11.28 -13.86 -22.63
C ILE A 629 10.85 -14.39 -23.99
N LYS A 630 9.98 -13.67 -24.70
CA LYS A 630 9.57 -14.05 -26.06
C LYS A 630 10.74 -14.16 -27.02
N ILE A 631 11.63 -13.16 -27.05
CA ILE A 631 12.86 -13.20 -27.86
C ILE A 631 13.75 -14.38 -27.46
N TYR A 632 13.88 -14.67 -26.16
CA TYR A 632 14.67 -15.82 -25.69
C TYR A 632 14.09 -17.16 -26.16
N ILE A 633 12.78 -17.35 -26.00
CA ILE A 633 12.06 -18.56 -26.42
C ILE A 633 12.21 -18.75 -27.93
N ILE A 634 11.95 -17.71 -28.74
CA ILE A 634 12.14 -17.72 -30.19
C ILE A 634 13.57 -18.15 -30.54
N GLN A 635 14.58 -17.52 -29.92
CA GLN A 635 15.99 -17.82 -30.19
C GLN A 635 16.41 -19.24 -29.79
N GLN A 636 15.83 -19.83 -28.73
CA GLN A 636 16.17 -21.19 -28.33
C GLN A 636 15.45 -22.23 -29.19
N ILE A 637 14.20 -21.96 -29.59
CA ILE A 637 13.46 -22.79 -30.54
C ILE A 637 14.17 -22.80 -31.90
N ASP A 638 14.65 -21.65 -32.39
CA ASP A 638 15.45 -21.58 -33.62
C ASP A 638 16.76 -22.39 -33.54
N LYS A 639 17.31 -22.53 -32.33
CA LYS A 639 18.48 -23.37 -32.05
C LYS A 639 18.15 -24.84 -31.84
N LYS A 640 16.86 -25.22 -31.94
CA LYS A 640 16.35 -26.57 -31.71
C LYS A 640 16.68 -27.12 -30.32
N MET A 641 16.67 -26.25 -29.31
CA MET A 641 16.87 -26.63 -27.92
C MET A 641 15.62 -27.32 -27.38
N ASP A 642 15.80 -28.30 -26.49
CA ASP A 642 14.68 -29.03 -25.91
C ASP A 642 13.77 -28.09 -25.08
N LEU A 643 12.45 -28.28 -25.17
CA LEU A 643 11.48 -27.40 -24.50
C LEU A 643 11.58 -27.48 -22.97
N GLU A 644 11.93 -28.64 -22.41
CA GLU A 644 12.12 -28.83 -20.97
C GLU A 644 13.33 -28.05 -20.46
N GLU A 645 14.40 -27.98 -21.25
CA GLU A 645 15.57 -27.17 -20.94
C GLU A 645 15.27 -25.66 -21.04
N ILE A 646 14.46 -25.25 -22.03
CA ILE A 646 14.01 -23.86 -22.17
C ILE A 646 13.19 -23.44 -20.94
N ALA A 647 12.24 -24.27 -20.48
CA ALA A 647 11.45 -24.04 -19.28
C ALA A 647 12.34 -23.90 -18.03
N SER A 648 13.23 -24.88 -17.82
CA SER A 648 14.16 -24.91 -16.68
C SER A 648 15.09 -23.69 -16.64
N SER A 649 15.62 -23.26 -17.78
CA SER A 649 16.53 -22.10 -17.88
C SER A 649 15.88 -20.77 -17.47
N LYS A 650 14.55 -20.69 -17.52
CA LYS A 650 13.75 -19.52 -17.13
C LYS A 650 13.01 -19.69 -15.81
N GLY A 651 13.09 -20.87 -15.20
CA GLY A 651 12.39 -21.17 -13.96
C GLY A 651 10.87 -21.10 -14.10
N ILE A 652 10.36 -21.39 -15.29
CA ILE A 652 8.91 -21.50 -15.58
C ILE A 652 8.58 -22.98 -15.80
N ASP A 653 7.34 -23.37 -15.55
CA ASP A 653 6.89 -24.74 -15.83
C ASP A 653 6.53 -24.92 -17.32
N MET A 654 6.33 -26.19 -17.73
CA MET A 654 6.02 -26.51 -19.12
C MET A 654 4.69 -25.93 -19.59
N ARG A 655 3.71 -25.78 -18.69
CA ARG A 655 2.40 -25.20 -19.03
C ARG A 655 2.53 -23.71 -19.32
N GLU A 656 3.26 -22.98 -18.49
CA GLU A 656 3.56 -21.55 -18.66
C GLU A 656 4.43 -21.32 -19.91
N LEU A 657 5.40 -22.19 -20.20
CA LEU A 657 6.17 -22.14 -21.46
C LEU A 657 5.27 -22.34 -22.67
N MET A 658 4.37 -23.33 -22.65
CA MET A 658 3.44 -23.62 -23.74
C MET A 658 2.47 -22.46 -23.99
N GLU A 659 1.96 -21.82 -22.93
CA GLU A 659 1.13 -20.61 -23.05
C GLU A 659 1.90 -19.46 -23.70
N GLU A 660 3.17 -19.25 -23.35
CA GLU A 660 4.00 -18.22 -23.97
C GLU A 660 4.34 -18.53 -25.44
N ILE A 661 4.61 -19.79 -25.80
CA ILE A 661 4.82 -20.24 -27.19
C ILE A 661 3.54 -20.03 -28.02
N GLU A 662 2.38 -20.38 -27.47
CA GLU A 662 1.08 -20.11 -28.10
C GLU A 662 0.89 -18.61 -28.32
N HIS A 663 1.16 -17.78 -27.31
CA HIS A 663 1.11 -16.32 -27.45
C HIS A 663 2.07 -15.77 -28.51
N ILE A 664 3.25 -16.37 -28.69
CA ILE A 664 4.20 -16.00 -29.75
C ILE A 664 3.62 -16.35 -31.13
N CYS A 665 3.08 -17.55 -31.31
CA CYS A 665 2.41 -17.94 -32.55
C CYS A 665 1.15 -17.10 -32.82
N TYR A 666 0.32 -16.80 -31.82
CA TYR A 666 -0.84 -15.91 -31.99
C TYR A 666 -0.45 -14.48 -32.34
N SER A 667 0.76 -14.05 -31.98
CA SER A 667 1.32 -12.75 -32.37
C SER A 667 1.87 -12.69 -33.80
N GLY A 668 1.68 -13.75 -34.59
CA GLY A 668 2.10 -13.79 -35.99
C GLY A 668 3.53 -14.25 -36.22
N THR A 669 4.22 -14.73 -35.19
CA THR A 669 5.61 -15.23 -35.32
C THR A 669 5.60 -16.70 -35.72
N LYS A 670 6.33 -17.04 -36.78
CA LYS A 670 6.50 -18.44 -37.21
C LYS A 670 7.52 -19.14 -36.32
N LEU A 671 7.13 -20.26 -35.71
CA LEU A 671 7.99 -21.13 -34.91
C LEU A 671 8.06 -22.52 -35.56
N ASN A 672 9.26 -23.11 -35.62
CA ASN A 672 9.44 -24.50 -36.06
C ASN A 672 9.65 -25.38 -34.83
N LEU A 673 8.68 -26.25 -34.54
CA LEU A 673 8.74 -27.23 -33.45
C LEU A 673 8.87 -28.67 -33.95
N ASP A 674 9.12 -28.89 -35.24
CA ASP A 674 9.18 -30.24 -35.84
C ASP A 674 10.21 -31.13 -35.15
N TYR A 675 11.33 -30.54 -34.71
CA TYR A 675 12.40 -31.26 -34.03
C TYR A 675 11.95 -31.88 -32.70
N TYR A 676 10.99 -31.27 -32.02
CA TYR A 676 10.44 -31.73 -30.76
C TYR A 676 9.20 -32.61 -31.01
N ILE A 677 8.28 -32.14 -31.88
CA ILE A 677 7.03 -32.84 -32.21
C ILE A 677 7.31 -34.24 -32.79
N ASN A 678 8.28 -34.37 -33.69
CA ASN A 678 8.63 -35.67 -34.27
C ASN A 678 9.24 -36.67 -33.26
N GLY A 679 9.64 -36.19 -32.07
CA GLY A 679 10.11 -37.05 -30.98
C GLY A 679 8.98 -37.53 -30.06
N VAL A 680 7.82 -36.87 -30.08
CA VAL A 680 6.69 -37.10 -29.16
C VAL A 680 5.46 -37.66 -29.88
N LEU A 681 5.29 -37.35 -31.17
CA LEU A 681 4.18 -37.78 -32.02
C LEU A 681 4.69 -38.38 -33.34
N ASP A 682 4.20 -39.56 -33.70
CA ASP A 682 4.44 -40.21 -34.99
C ASP A 682 3.67 -39.53 -36.14
N GLU A 683 4.14 -39.74 -37.37
CA GLU A 683 3.65 -39.03 -38.57
C GLU A 683 2.16 -39.25 -38.83
N ASP A 684 1.64 -40.47 -38.63
CA ASP A 684 0.22 -40.79 -38.84
C ASP A 684 -0.69 -39.98 -37.89
N ARG A 685 -0.30 -39.87 -36.62
CA ARG A 685 -1.01 -39.06 -35.60
C ARG A 685 -0.89 -37.56 -35.86
N GLN A 686 0.26 -37.10 -36.38
CA GLN A 686 0.42 -35.70 -36.78
C GLN A 686 -0.48 -35.34 -37.97
N GLU A 687 -0.58 -36.22 -38.97
CA GLU A 687 -1.47 -36.02 -40.14
C GLU A 687 -2.94 -36.00 -39.70
N GLU A 688 -3.36 -36.92 -38.84
CA GLU A 688 -4.75 -36.96 -38.33
C GLU A 688 -5.15 -35.68 -37.59
N ILE A 689 -4.32 -35.19 -36.66
CA ILE A 689 -4.61 -33.94 -35.94
C ILE A 689 -4.60 -32.74 -36.89
N THR A 690 -3.72 -32.74 -37.91
CA THR A 690 -3.65 -31.66 -38.90
C THR A 690 -4.90 -31.63 -39.78
N ASP A 691 -5.36 -32.80 -40.24
CA ASP A 691 -6.59 -32.95 -41.02
C ASP A 691 -7.83 -32.56 -40.21
N TYR A 692 -7.85 -32.90 -38.92
CA TYR A 692 -8.88 -32.43 -38.00
C TYR A 692 -8.93 -30.90 -37.94
N PHE A 693 -7.80 -30.22 -37.71
CA PHE A 693 -7.78 -28.75 -37.66
C PHE A 693 -8.08 -28.11 -39.03
N LEU A 694 -7.81 -28.77 -40.15
CA LEU A 694 -8.24 -28.27 -41.48
C LEU A 694 -9.76 -28.30 -41.66
N GLN A 695 -10.46 -29.19 -40.97
CA GLN A 695 -11.91 -29.38 -41.09
C GLN A 695 -12.70 -28.78 -39.92
N ALA A 696 -12.03 -28.53 -38.79
CA ALA A 696 -12.64 -28.02 -37.57
C ALA A 696 -13.21 -26.61 -37.75
N SER A 697 -14.24 -26.31 -36.96
CA SER A 697 -14.84 -24.96 -36.89
C SER A 697 -14.21 -24.09 -35.79
N THR A 698 -13.42 -24.69 -34.89
CA THR A 698 -12.77 -24.06 -33.74
C THR A 698 -11.43 -24.72 -33.45
N ASP A 699 -10.47 -23.95 -32.92
CA ASP A 699 -9.17 -24.43 -32.44
C ASP A 699 -9.16 -24.71 -30.93
N ASN A 700 -10.34 -24.85 -30.31
CA ASN A 700 -10.49 -25.15 -28.90
C ASN A 700 -10.02 -26.58 -28.59
N ILE A 701 -9.00 -26.70 -27.73
CA ILE A 701 -8.38 -27.97 -27.37
C ILE A 701 -9.32 -28.92 -26.65
N ALA A 702 -10.21 -28.42 -25.78
CA ALA A 702 -11.18 -29.26 -25.08
C ALA A 702 -12.22 -29.88 -26.03
N VAL A 703 -12.54 -29.18 -27.13
CA VAL A 703 -13.39 -29.71 -28.21
C VAL A 703 -12.62 -30.74 -29.03
N ALA A 704 -11.39 -30.43 -29.42
CA ALA A 704 -10.52 -31.35 -30.16
C ALA A 704 -10.26 -32.65 -29.39
N LEU A 705 -9.97 -32.57 -28.08
CA LEU A 705 -9.74 -33.72 -27.22
C LEU A 705 -10.99 -34.62 -27.09
N LYS A 706 -12.17 -34.02 -27.15
CA LYS A 706 -13.44 -34.75 -27.10
C LYS A 706 -13.77 -35.46 -28.42
N GLU A 707 -13.37 -34.88 -29.56
CA GLU A 707 -13.65 -35.43 -30.89
C GLU A 707 -12.59 -36.43 -31.37
N LEU A 708 -11.31 -36.19 -31.05
CA LEU A 708 -10.19 -37.09 -31.35
C LEU A 708 -10.00 -38.19 -30.30
N GLY A 709 -10.59 -38.04 -29.11
CA GLY A 709 -10.55 -39.03 -28.04
C GLY A 709 -9.39 -38.86 -27.05
N ALA A 710 -9.72 -38.76 -25.77
CA ALA A 710 -8.75 -38.58 -24.68
C ALA A 710 -7.92 -39.84 -24.37
N ASP A 711 -8.29 -40.99 -24.95
CA ASP A 711 -7.55 -42.26 -24.83
C ASP A 711 -6.39 -42.34 -25.83
N GLU A 712 -6.46 -41.58 -26.93
CA GLU A 712 -5.46 -41.59 -28.02
C GLU A 712 -4.59 -40.34 -28.05
N TYR A 713 -5.04 -39.21 -27.50
CA TYR A 713 -4.31 -37.93 -27.53
C TYR A 713 -4.30 -37.24 -26.18
N THR A 714 -3.16 -36.64 -25.81
CA THR A 714 -3.09 -35.79 -24.62
C THR A 714 -3.41 -34.33 -24.95
N GLU A 715 -3.75 -33.53 -23.94
CA GLU A 715 -3.94 -32.08 -24.10
C GLU A 715 -2.66 -31.41 -24.64
N GLU A 716 -1.49 -31.89 -24.23
CA GLU A 716 -0.19 -31.37 -24.66
C GLU A 716 0.09 -31.67 -26.14
N ASP A 717 -0.24 -32.89 -26.61
CA ASP A 717 -0.12 -33.28 -28.02
C ASP A 717 -0.94 -32.36 -28.93
N LEU A 718 -2.19 -32.11 -28.56
CA LEU A 718 -3.09 -31.26 -29.33
C LEU A 718 -2.67 -29.79 -29.31
N ARG A 719 -2.10 -29.30 -28.19
CA ARG A 719 -1.55 -27.95 -28.10
C ARG A 719 -0.32 -27.78 -28.99
N LEU A 720 0.62 -28.73 -28.98
CA LEU A 720 1.80 -28.71 -29.84
C LEU A 720 1.42 -28.72 -31.32
N MET A 721 0.51 -29.60 -31.72
CA MET A 721 0.03 -29.67 -33.10
C MET A 721 -0.77 -28.43 -33.51
N ARG A 722 -1.55 -27.83 -32.61
CA ARG A 722 -2.20 -26.54 -32.87
C ARG A 722 -1.18 -25.42 -33.11
N ILE A 723 -0.09 -25.37 -32.34
CA ILE A 723 0.98 -24.38 -32.53
C ILE A 723 1.64 -24.58 -33.90
N LYS A 724 1.97 -25.82 -34.28
CA LYS A 724 2.50 -26.17 -35.60
C LYS A 724 1.54 -25.75 -36.73
N PHE A 725 0.27 -26.12 -36.61
CA PHE A 725 -0.79 -25.76 -37.55
C PHE A 725 -0.91 -24.24 -37.74
N LEU A 726 -0.96 -23.46 -36.65
CA LEU A 726 -1.03 -22.00 -36.74
C LEU A 726 0.25 -21.39 -37.34
N SER A 727 1.42 -21.95 -37.03
CA SER A 727 2.69 -21.51 -37.59
C SER A 727 2.81 -21.75 -39.10
N GLU A 728 2.21 -22.84 -39.61
CA GLU A 728 2.25 -23.20 -41.02
C GLU A 728 1.18 -22.49 -41.86
N TYR A 729 -0.05 -22.43 -41.33
CA TYR A 729 -1.22 -21.97 -42.09
C TYR A 729 -1.62 -20.52 -41.75
N ALA A 730 -1.40 -20.07 -40.52
CA ALA A 730 -1.82 -18.73 -40.06
C ALA A 730 -0.73 -17.66 -40.21
N ASN A 731 0.55 -17.98 -40.05
CA ASN A 731 1.62 -16.98 -39.94
C ASN A 731 2.44 -16.77 -41.22
#